data_AF-A0A2N9W242-F1
#
_entry.id   AF-A0A2N9W242-F1
#
_cell.length_a   1.000
_cell.length_b   1.000
_cell.length_c   1.000
_cell.angle_alpha   90.00
_cell.angle_beta   90.00
_cell.angle_gamma   90.00
#
_symmetry.space_group_name_H-M   'P 1'
#
loop_
_entity.id
_entity.type
_entity.pdbx_description
1 polymer ?
#
loop_
_entity_poly.entity_id
_entity_poly.type
_entity_poly.pdbx_seq_one_letter_code
_entity_poly.pdbx_strand_id
1 'polypeptide(L)'
;MPTLDTKRILLSSTMLAMLATTAGAQERHAYFGQTHQHTSWSLDAYIIGNTVTGPAEAYQYSMGETIKHPAGFDVKIKTPLDFQGVTDHSEYVGVIRLANDPTSSISKLPVAEKLKVTKDNPAMKIFSWLAGTIATHKPVTELLDPQLAGTVWAQNNAIADKYNKPGTFTTFCSYEWTSMPNNQNMHRNVFFKDCSKVPQTPFSAIESDHPEDLWTWMDGQRKAGNEVLAISHNANLSNGIMFPTDVDSKGNPIDAAWAQQRMTNEPLTELKQVKGASETHPDLSPNDEFANFEIMNYLIGLDNSTSKLHGSYAREAYENGLAMQESRGYNPYKFGVVGAGDSHNTVTAYSQSNFFGAHGLVDATPEARLAGTVASGMTILQTGTSGLTVAWAEENTRDSIFAAMQRKEVYATSGVRIQARLFGGWDYDKGLLSQDDWVKVAYAGGVPMGGDLPATDDKVPSFVVSAVKDPANGNLDRIQIVKGWTKQGQIFEKVFDVAWSGDRQVNPATGKLPAVGSTVDITKATYTNDIGAVELKAVWTDPEFDASQHAFYYARVLQIPTPRWSTYDAAKLGILPPSDVSPTVQERAWTSPIWYTPSATAIAKAEKGVTVTDLTKGGATVLNDDQLKELVGQTLKVRNTVTNHEFQILFGAAGKRVITELNGGAPKSDDLLQVMHTSLSGSSADYEIRDGHMVTTIDGTPFELTVYKKGDQYVAARSNEFGYANYEVQSVER
;
A
#
# COMPACT_ATOMS: atom_id res chain seq x y z
N MET A 1 -11.31 28.10 57.58
CA MET A 1 -11.57 26.65 57.75
C MET A 1 -12.63 26.23 56.75
N PRO A 2 -12.51 25.04 56.13
CA PRO A 2 -12.19 24.98 54.71
C PRO A 2 -13.24 24.30 53.83
N THR A 3 -13.07 24.54 52.53
CA THR A 3 -13.68 23.93 51.34
C THR A 3 -13.31 22.45 51.20
N LEU A 4 -14.27 21.59 50.84
CA LEU A 4 -14.05 20.17 50.55
C LEU A 4 -14.49 19.79 49.12
N ASP A 5 -13.44 19.44 48.40
CA ASP A 5 -13.21 18.78 47.11
C ASP A 5 -14.26 17.75 46.61
N THR A 6 -14.82 18.01 45.43
CA THR A 6 -15.55 17.06 44.58
C THR A 6 -14.59 16.40 43.57
N LYS A 7 -13.91 15.32 44.00
CA LYS A 7 -13.24 14.37 43.11
C LYS A 7 -13.37 12.96 43.67
N ARG A 8 -14.38 12.22 43.21
CA ARG A 8 -14.45 10.75 43.13
C ARG A 8 -15.87 10.37 42.69
N ILE A 9 -16.07 10.18 41.39
CA ILE A 9 -17.00 9.25 40.72
C ILE A 9 -16.72 9.45 39.22
N LEU A 10 -15.74 8.72 38.69
CA LEU A 10 -15.45 8.57 37.26
C LEU A 10 -14.35 7.51 37.10
N LEU A 11 -14.65 6.27 37.51
CA LEU A 11 -13.73 5.13 37.32
C LEU A 11 -14.45 3.79 37.14
N SER A 12 -15.77 3.76 36.96
CA SER A 12 -16.53 2.52 36.80
C SER A 12 -17.14 2.30 35.41
N SER A 13 -16.98 3.23 34.47
CA SER A 13 -17.52 3.10 33.10
C SER A 13 -16.53 2.52 32.09
N THR A 14 -15.22 2.51 32.37
CA THR A 14 -14.19 2.05 31.41
C THR A 14 -13.96 0.54 31.43
N MET A 15 -14.25 -0.15 32.55
CA MET A 15 -14.05 -1.61 32.66
C MET A 15 -15.17 -2.43 32.00
N LEU A 16 -16.38 -1.89 31.86
CA LEU A 16 -17.51 -2.65 31.30
C LEU A 16 -17.46 -2.77 29.77
N ALA A 17 -16.78 -1.83 29.09
CA ALA A 17 -16.60 -1.86 27.64
C ALA A 17 -15.52 -2.87 27.17
N MET A 18 -14.57 -3.26 28.04
CA MET A 18 -13.55 -4.25 27.69
C MET A 18 -14.03 -5.70 27.77
N LEU A 19 -15.08 -6.01 28.55
CA LEU A 19 -15.55 -7.39 28.71
C LEU A 19 -16.48 -7.82 27.56
N ALA A 20 -17.30 -6.92 27.01
CA ALA A 20 -18.22 -7.25 25.91
C ALA A 20 -17.51 -7.46 24.56
N THR A 21 -16.34 -6.84 24.35
CA THR A 21 -15.54 -6.99 23.12
C THR A 21 -14.78 -8.33 23.05
N THR A 22 -14.53 -8.98 24.19
CA THR A 22 -13.74 -10.23 24.24
C THR A 22 -14.52 -11.48 23.82
N ALA A 23 -15.85 -11.50 23.96
CA ALA A 23 -16.67 -12.65 23.58
C ALA A 23 -16.90 -12.74 22.06
N GLY A 24 -17.07 -11.60 21.37
CA GLY A 24 -17.28 -11.56 19.92
C GLY A 24 -16.01 -11.78 19.10
N ALA A 25 -14.83 -11.43 19.63
CA ALA A 25 -13.56 -11.63 18.94
C ALA A 25 -13.23 -13.11 18.66
N GLN A 26 -13.84 -14.04 19.39
CA GLN A 26 -13.52 -15.47 19.39
C GLN A 26 -14.08 -16.25 18.19
N GLU A 27 -14.97 -15.65 17.39
CA GLU A 27 -15.69 -16.30 16.28
C GLU A 27 -15.58 -15.48 14.98
N ARG A 28 -14.44 -14.79 14.75
CA ARG A 28 -14.25 -14.01 13.50
C ARG A 28 -13.99 -14.92 12.31
N HIS A 29 -14.72 -14.68 11.23
CA HIS A 29 -14.62 -15.37 9.95
C HIS A 29 -13.94 -14.49 8.89
N ALA A 30 -13.28 -15.13 7.92
CA ALA A 30 -12.66 -14.44 6.80
C ALA A 30 -13.69 -14.21 5.69
N TYR A 31 -14.04 -12.96 5.45
CA TYR A 31 -14.88 -12.54 4.33
C TYR A 31 -14.02 -11.94 3.23
N PHE A 32 -14.15 -12.44 2.00
CA PHE A 32 -13.41 -12.02 0.82
C PHE A 32 -14.23 -11.03 -0.01
N GLY A 33 -13.67 -9.88 -0.35
CA GLY A 33 -14.40 -8.85 -1.07
C GLY A 33 -13.57 -7.99 -2.01
N GLN A 34 -14.26 -7.04 -2.62
CA GLN A 34 -13.72 -6.02 -3.53
C GLN A 34 -14.00 -4.62 -3.01
N THR A 35 -12.95 -3.82 -2.89
CA THR A 35 -13.03 -2.44 -2.41
C THR A 35 -12.78 -1.40 -3.50
N HIS A 36 -12.62 -1.84 -4.75
CA HIS A 36 -12.25 -0.97 -5.86
C HIS A 36 -12.75 -1.55 -7.19
N GLN A 37 -13.83 -1.01 -7.72
CA GLN A 37 -14.47 -1.49 -8.95
C GLN A 37 -15.15 -0.34 -9.68
N HIS A 38 -14.80 -0.17 -10.95
CA HIS A 38 -15.47 0.75 -11.86
C HIS A 38 -16.47 0.02 -12.76
N THR A 39 -17.50 0.75 -13.18
CA THR A 39 -18.57 0.31 -14.06
C THR A 39 -18.68 1.27 -15.23
N SER A 40 -19.66 1.08 -16.12
CA SER A 40 -19.93 2.05 -17.21
C SER A 40 -20.33 3.45 -16.73
N TRP A 41 -20.46 3.67 -15.42
CA TRP A 41 -20.73 5.00 -14.86
C TRP A 41 -19.43 5.77 -14.61
N SER A 42 -18.30 5.10 -14.45
CA SER A 42 -16.99 5.74 -14.36
C SER A 42 -16.60 6.35 -15.71
N LEU A 43 -16.04 7.56 -15.64
CA LEU A 43 -15.65 8.33 -16.83
C LEU A 43 -14.56 7.61 -17.65
N ASP A 44 -13.57 7.04 -16.97
CA ASP A 44 -12.43 6.34 -17.58
C ASP A 44 -12.79 4.94 -18.10
N ALA A 45 -13.70 4.23 -17.42
CA ALA A 45 -14.22 2.95 -17.89
C ALA A 45 -15.04 3.10 -19.18
N TYR A 46 -15.84 4.16 -19.25
CA TYR A 46 -16.67 4.42 -20.43
C TYR A 46 -15.82 4.62 -21.69
N ILE A 47 -14.69 5.32 -21.59
CA ILE A 47 -13.88 5.71 -22.74
C ILE A 47 -13.08 4.56 -23.34
N ILE A 48 -12.76 3.55 -22.53
CA ILE A 48 -12.13 2.31 -22.97
C ILE A 48 -13.16 1.25 -23.41
N GLY A 49 -14.44 1.63 -23.50
CA GLY A 49 -15.49 0.86 -24.15
C GLY A 49 -16.44 0.12 -23.21
N ASN A 50 -16.34 0.29 -21.90
CA ASN A 50 -17.36 -0.19 -20.97
C ASN A 50 -18.57 0.76 -20.96
N THR A 51 -19.50 0.55 -21.88
CA THR A 51 -20.71 1.38 -22.03
C THR A 51 -22.00 0.67 -21.63
N VAL A 52 -21.88 -0.59 -21.18
CA VAL A 52 -23.01 -1.53 -21.11
C VAL A 52 -23.45 -1.79 -19.67
N THR A 53 -22.56 -2.30 -18.84
CA THR A 53 -22.89 -2.83 -17.50
C THR A 53 -22.62 -1.80 -16.41
N GLY A 54 -23.51 -1.68 -15.43
CA GLY A 54 -23.46 -0.68 -14.36
C GLY A 54 -23.28 -1.31 -12.96
N PRO A 55 -23.53 -0.53 -11.89
CA PRO A 55 -23.36 -0.98 -10.51
C PRO A 55 -24.20 -2.21 -10.15
N ALA A 56 -25.39 -2.37 -10.74
CA ALA A 56 -26.25 -3.52 -10.47
C ALA A 56 -25.59 -4.82 -10.96
N GLU A 57 -25.07 -4.81 -12.18
CA GLU A 57 -24.40 -5.96 -12.78
C GLU A 57 -23.08 -6.30 -12.06
N ALA A 58 -22.37 -5.30 -11.51
CA ALA A 58 -21.19 -5.54 -10.68
C ALA A 58 -21.52 -6.41 -9.45
N TYR A 59 -22.60 -6.08 -8.72
CA TYR A 59 -23.04 -6.87 -7.58
C TYR A 59 -23.55 -8.25 -7.98
N GLN A 60 -24.29 -8.35 -9.09
CA GLN A 60 -24.75 -9.64 -9.63
C GLN A 60 -23.57 -10.56 -9.95
N TYR A 61 -22.53 -10.04 -10.62
CA TYR A 61 -21.31 -10.79 -10.88
C TYR A 61 -20.66 -11.30 -9.60
N SER A 62 -20.50 -10.42 -8.60
CA SER A 62 -19.90 -10.78 -7.31
C SER A 62 -20.69 -11.84 -6.53
N MET A 63 -22.02 -11.86 -6.66
CA MET A 63 -22.86 -12.91 -6.10
C MET A 63 -22.85 -14.23 -6.89
N GLY A 64 -22.15 -14.28 -8.04
CA GLY A 64 -22.06 -15.50 -8.85
C GLY A 64 -22.98 -15.56 -10.05
N GLU A 65 -23.65 -14.47 -10.42
CA GLU A 65 -24.46 -14.42 -11.64
C GLU A 65 -23.56 -14.25 -12.89
N THR A 66 -24.07 -14.67 -14.04
CA THR A 66 -23.43 -14.41 -15.34
C THR A 66 -23.83 -13.03 -15.82
N ILE A 67 -22.85 -12.20 -16.17
CA ILE A 67 -23.09 -10.90 -16.80
C ILE A 67 -22.30 -10.76 -18.11
N LYS A 68 -22.49 -9.64 -18.80
CA LYS A 68 -21.76 -9.32 -20.03
C LYS A 68 -20.45 -8.60 -19.73
N HIS A 69 -19.37 -9.06 -20.35
CA HIS A 69 -18.16 -8.26 -20.52
C HIS A 69 -18.47 -7.05 -21.43
N PRO A 70 -17.74 -5.92 -21.32
CA PRO A 70 -17.88 -4.80 -22.26
C PRO A 70 -17.85 -5.17 -23.75
N ALA A 71 -17.11 -6.23 -24.10
CA ALA A 71 -17.03 -6.76 -25.46
C ALA A 71 -18.20 -7.69 -25.86
N GLY A 72 -19.21 -7.87 -25.01
CA GLY A 72 -20.47 -8.58 -25.30
C GLY A 72 -20.49 -10.09 -25.02
N PHE A 73 -19.35 -10.71 -24.69
CA PHE A 73 -19.31 -12.12 -24.27
C PHE A 73 -19.69 -12.28 -22.79
N ASP A 74 -20.10 -13.50 -22.42
CA ASP A 74 -20.49 -13.82 -21.03
C ASP A 74 -19.27 -14.02 -20.13
N VAL A 75 -19.35 -13.48 -18.92
CA VAL A 75 -18.35 -13.67 -17.85
C VAL A 75 -19.03 -14.08 -16.56
N LYS A 76 -18.32 -14.88 -15.76
CA LYS A 76 -18.78 -15.38 -14.47
C LYS A 76 -17.62 -15.52 -13.51
N ILE A 77 -17.83 -15.10 -12.27
CA ILE A 77 -16.85 -15.25 -11.20
C ILE A 77 -16.73 -16.74 -10.82
N LYS A 78 -15.51 -17.19 -10.52
CA LYS A 78 -15.28 -18.60 -10.12
C LYS A 78 -15.86 -18.91 -8.75
N THR A 79 -15.65 -18.01 -7.81
CA THR A 79 -16.14 -18.11 -6.44
C THR A 79 -16.80 -16.77 -6.09
N PRO A 80 -18.08 -16.76 -5.67
CA PRO A 80 -18.76 -15.53 -5.24
C PRO A 80 -18.03 -14.82 -4.10
N LEU A 81 -18.06 -13.50 -4.09
CA LEU A 81 -17.50 -12.66 -3.03
C LEU A 81 -18.48 -12.54 -1.86
N ASP A 82 -17.96 -12.24 -0.68
CA ASP A 82 -18.72 -11.99 0.53
C ASP A 82 -19.16 -10.53 0.63
N PHE A 83 -18.38 -9.60 0.08
CA PHE A 83 -18.75 -8.19 0.02
C PHE A 83 -18.14 -7.42 -1.16
N GLN A 84 -18.74 -6.27 -1.49
CA GLN A 84 -18.22 -5.36 -2.52
C GLN A 84 -18.60 -3.90 -2.26
N GLY A 85 -17.69 -2.98 -2.57
CA GLY A 85 -18.01 -1.58 -2.87
C GLY A 85 -17.81 -1.29 -4.35
N VAL A 86 -18.80 -0.69 -5.00
CA VAL A 86 -18.61 -0.07 -6.32
C VAL A 86 -18.06 1.33 -6.09
N THR A 87 -16.96 1.65 -6.75
CA THR A 87 -16.18 2.88 -6.53
C THR A 87 -15.98 3.61 -7.85
N ASP A 88 -17.05 3.78 -8.61
CA ASP A 88 -17.03 4.70 -9.75
C ASP A 88 -16.50 6.08 -9.30
N HIS A 89 -15.73 6.75 -10.15
CA HIS A 89 -15.22 8.10 -9.87
C HIS A 89 -16.37 9.03 -9.51
N SER A 90 -16.19 9.89 -8.52
CA SER A 90 -17.17 10.93 -8.17
C SER A 90 -17.25 12.05 -9.21
N GLU A 91 -16.15 12.30 -9.93
CA GLU A 91 -16.01 13.38 -10.89
C GLU A 91 -16.76 13.04 -12.19
N TYR A 92 -17.79 13.84 -12.51
CA TYR A 92 -18.65 13.65 -13.68
C TYR A 92 -19.24 12.24 -13.81
N VAL A 93 -19.49 11.56 -12.67
CA VAL A 93 -20.04 10.21 -12.61
C VAL A 93 -21.32 10.08 -13.43
N GLY A 94 -21.37 9.06 -14.29
CA GLY A 94 -22.52 8.76 -15.14
C GLY A 94 -22.83 9.80 -16.22
N VAL A 95 -22.11 10.93 -16.29
CA VAL A 95 -22.45 12.05 -17.17
C VAL A 95 -22.44 11.66 -18.64
N ILE A 96 -21.38 11.01 -19.13
CA ILE A 96 -21.29 10.63 -20.55
C ILE A 96 -22.39 9.63 -20.89
N ARG A 97 -22.58 8.60 -20.06
CA ARG A 97 -23.65 7.62 -20.23
C ARG A 97 -25.02 8.30 -20.32
N LEU A 98 -25.35 9.15 -19.35
CA LEU A 98 -26.65 9.81 -19.28
C LEU A 98 -26.84 10.82 -20.41
N ALA A 99 -25.79 11.55 -20.84
CA ALA A 99 -25.88 12.42 -22.01
C ALA A 99 -26.21 11.67 -23.31
N ASN A 100 -25.87 10.38 -23.38
CA ASN A 100 -26.16 9.49 -24.49
C ASN A 100 -27.44 8.64 -24.28
N ASP A 101 -28.15 8.83 -23.18
CA ASP A 101 -29.50 8.30 -22.95
C ASP A 101 -30.54 9.40 -23.24
N PRO A 102 -31.32 9.29 -24.34
CA PRO A 102 -32.28 10.32 -24.72
C PRO A 102 -33.42 10.53 -23.71
N THR A 103 -33.58 9.63 -22.74
CA THR A 103 -34.61 9.75 -21.69
C THR A 103 -34.14 10.53 -20.47
N SER A 104 -32.81 10.65 -20.27
CA SER A 104 -32.22 11.25 -19.08
C SER A 104 -32.47 12.76 -18.97
N SER A 105 -32.24 13.33 -17.78
CA SER A 105 -32.20 14.79 -17.59
C SER A 105 -30.94 15.41 -18.21
N ILE A 106 -29.80 14.72 -18.16
CA ILE A 106 -28.52 15.19 -18.71
C ILE A 106 -28.59 15.40 -20.22
N SER A 107 -29.21 14.48 -20.97
CA SER A 107 -29.31 14.56 -22.43
C SER A 107 -30.13 15.75 -22.94
N LYS A 108 -30.89 16.39 -22.05
CA LYS A 108 -31.72 17.57 -22.33
C LYS A 108 -31.00 18.89 -22.03
N LEU A 109 -29.82 18.84 -21.40
CA LEU A 109 -29.02 20.02 -21.11
C LEU A 109 -28.34 20.55 -22.37
N PRO A 110 -28.12 21.87 -22.51
CA PRO A 110 -27.39 22.43 -23.65
C PRO A 110 -25.98 21.84 -23.83
N VAL A 111 -25.32 21.47 -22.73
CA VAL A 111 -23.98 20.87 -22.74
C VAL A 111 -23.96 19.43 -23.28
N ALA A 112 -25.11 18.74 -23.34
CA ALA A 112 -25.22 17.36 -23.79
C ALA A 112 -24.69 17.16 -25.21
N GLU A 113 -24.86 18.14 -26.11
CA GLU A 113 -24.34 18.06 -27.49
C GLU A 113 -22.83 17.86 -27.53
N LYS A 114 -22.08 18.40 -26.56
CA LYS A 114 -20.63 18.18 -26.45
C LYS A 114 -20.26 16.81 -25.88
N LEU A 115 -21.20 16.16 -25.20
CA LEU A 115 -21.03 14.87 -24.51
C LEU A 115 -21.58 13.69 -25.33
N LYS A 116 -22.30 13.94 -26.43
CA LYS A 116 -22.79 12.91 -27.33
C LYS A 116 -21.62 12.24 -28.04
N VAL A 117 -21.51 10.93 -27.88
CA VAL A 117 -20.48 10.12 -28.53
C VAL A 117 -20.92 9.88 -29.97
N THR A 118 -20.11 10.35 -30.91
CA THR A 118 -20.29 10.13 -32.34
C THR A 118 -18.97 9.75 -32.97
N LYS A 119 -18.97 9.41 -34.27
CA LYS A 119 -17.74 9.15 -35.02
C LYS A 119 -16.77 10.35 -34.99
N ASP A 120 -17.31 11.57 -35.05
CA ASP A 120 -16.53 12.82 -35.08
C ASP A 120 -16.31 13.42 -33.67
N ASN A 121 -16.97 12.85 -32.66
CA ASN A 121 -16.81 13.18 -31.25
C ASN A 121 -16.62 11.90 -30.42
N PRO A 122 -15.48 11.20 -30.57
CA PRO A 122 -15.23 9.95 -29.86
C PRO A 122 -15.11 10.16 -28.36
N ALA A 123 -15.39 9.12 -27.57
CA ALA A 123 -15.37 9.18 -26.11
C ALA A 123 -14.04 9.74 -25.55
N MET A 124 -12.89 9.35 -26.11
CA MET A 124 -11.58 9.88 -25.73
C MET A 124 -11.46 11.40 -25.86
N LYS A 125 -12.08 12.01 -26.89
CA LYS A 125 -12.05 13.46 -27.08
C LYS A 125 -12.88 14.18 -26.02
N ILE A 126 -14.03 13.60 -25.67
CA ILE A 126 -14.90 14.10 -24.60
C ILE A 126 -14.17 14.00 -23.25
N PHE A 127 -13.51 12.86 -23.01
CA PHE A 127 -12.68 12.64 -21.83
C PHE A 127 -11.58 13.69 -21.70
N SER A 128 -10.76 13.89 -22.74
CA SER A 128 -9.67 14.88 -22.69
C SER A 128 -10.19 16.29 -22.37
N TRP A 129 -11.39 16.64 -22.86
CA TRP A 129 -12.02 17.89 -22.50
C TRP A 129 -12.44 17.93 -21.03
N LEU A 130 -13.16 16.91 -20.54
CA LEU A 130 -13.59 16.84 -19.13
C LEU A 130 -12.39 16.79 -18.17
N ALA A 131 -11.41 15.92 -18.42
CA ALA A 131 -10.16 15.84 -17.64
C ALA A 131 -9.42 17.19 -17.64
N GLY A 132 -9.37 17.88 -18.79
CA GLY A 132 -8.80 19.23 -18.89
C GLY A 132 -9.55 20.26 -18.04
N THR A 133 -10.88 20.14 -17.89
CA THR A 133 -11.66 21.04 -17.02
C THR A 133 -11.33 20.84 -15.55
N ILE A 134 -11.07 19.60 -15.12
CA ILE A 134 -10.63 19.26 -13.77
C ILE A 134 -9.22 19.82 -13.54
N ALA A 135 -8.27 19.46 -14.41
CA ALA A 135 -6.87 19.88 -14.29
C ALA A 135 -6.67 21.42 -14.30
N THR A 136 -7.54 22.15 -15.00
CA THR A 136 -7.47 23.63 -15.06
C THR A 136 -8.36 24.33 -14.03
N HIS A 137 -9.00 23.58 -13.11
CA HIS A 137 -9.91 24.10 -12.09
C HIS A 137 -11.05 24.96 -12.70
N LYS A 138 -11.56 24.55 -13.86
CA LYS A 138 -12.63 25.22 -14.61
C LYS A 138 -13.71 24.20 -14.99
N PRO A 139 -14.38 23.60 -14.01
CA PRO A 139 -15.35 22.56 -14.29
C PRO A 139 -16.56 23.10 -15.04
N VAL A 140 -17.29 22.19 -15.67
CA VAL A 140 -18.52 22.46 -16.39
C VAL A 140 -19.65 22.60 -15.39
N THR A 141 -19.99 23.82 -15.00
CA THR A 141 -20.90 24.11 -13.89
C THR A 141 -22.29 23.49 -14.05
N GLU A 142 -22.80 23.37 -15.28
CA GLU A 142 -24.11 22.75 -15.55
C GLU A 142 -24.15 21.25 -15.20
N LEU A 143 -22.99 20.57 -15.19
CA LEU A 143 -22.87 19.16 -14.85
C LEU A 143 -22.69 18.92 -13.35
N LEU A 144 -22.41 19.99 -12.58
CA LEU A 144 -22.19 19.93 -11.14
C LEU A 144 -23.42 20.32 -10.32
N ASP A 145 -24.56 20.62 -10.97
CA ASP A 145 -25.80 20.91 -10.26
C ASP A 145 -26.12 19.76 -9.28
N PRO A 146 -26.24 20.01 -7.96
CA PRO A 146 -26.55 18.98 -6.98
C PRO A 146 -27.86 18.23 -7.26
N GLN A 147 -28.82 18.84 -7.96
CA GLN A 147 -30.04 18.16 -8.40
C GLN A 147 -29.79 17.16 -9.54
N LEU A 148 -28.65 17.26 -10.22
CA LEU A 148 -28.22 16.36 -11.27
C LEU A 148 -27.21 15.35 -10.75
N ALA A 149 -26.05 15.81 -10.26
CA ALA A 149 -24.99 14.94 -9.75
C ALA A 149 -25.48 14.08 -8.56
N GLY A 150 -26.31 14.67 -7.69
CA GLY A 150 -26.92 13.95 -6.56
C GLY A 150 -27.87 12.83 -6.98
N THR A 151 -28.45 12.86 -8.18
CA THR A 151 -29.32 11.77 -8.65
C THR A 151 -28.53 10.52 -9.01
N VAL A 152 -27.36 10.67 -9.63
CA VAL A 152 -26.48 9.54 -9.95
C VAL A 152 -25.95 8.91 -8.67
N TRP A 153 -25.50 9.74 -7.72
CA TRP A 153 -25.07 9.28 -6.41
C TRP A 153 -26.18 8.55 -5.64
N ALA A 154 -27.38 9.14 -5.58
CA ALA A 154 -28.53 8.50 -4.94
C ALA A 154 -28.90 7.16 -5.60
N GLN A 155 -28.79 7.07 -6.94
CA GLN A 155 -29.04 5.82 -7.65
C GLN A 155 -27.98 4.75 -7.35
N ASN A 156 -26.69 5.13 -7.29
CA ASN A 156 -25.62 4.22 -6.88
C ASN A 156 -25.90 3.64 -5.48
N ASN A 157 -26.26 4.49 -4.52
CA ASN A 157 -26.57 4.09 -3.15
C ASN A 157 -27.80 3.18 -3.06
N ALA A 158 -28.86 3.51 -3.81
CA ALA A 158 -30.06 2.69 -3.87
C ALA A 158 -29.79 1.31 -4.47
N ILE A 159 -28.89 1.21 -5.46
CA ILE A 159 -28.44 -0.07 -6.00
C ILE A 159 -27.65 -0.85 -4.95
N ALA A 160 -26.70 -0.21 -4.25
CA ALA A 160 -25.98 -0.84 -3.16
C ALA A 160 -26.95 -1.41 -2.12
N ASP A 161 -27.91 -0.62 -1.63
CA ASP A 161 -28.93 -1.07 -0.67
C ASP A 161 -29.79 -2.22 -1.19
N LYS A 162 -30.22 -2.18 -2.45
CA LYS A 162 -31.00 -3.26 -3.07
C LYS A 162 -30.27 -4.60 -3.03
N TYR A 163 -28.97 -4.60 -3.30
CA TYR A 163 -28.13 -5.80 -3.37
C TYR A 163 -27.51 -6.19 -2.03
N ASN A 164 -27.61 -5.36 -1.00
CA ASN A 164 -27.18 -5.73 0.35
C ASN A 164 -28.06 -6.85 0.91
N LYS A 165 -27.47 -8.02 1.14
CA LYS A 165 -28.09 -9.21 1.75
C LYS A 165 -27.30 -9.61 2.99
N PRO A 166 -27.48 -8.93 4.13
CA PRO A 166 -26.79 -9.25 5.38
C PRO A 166 -26.82 -10.75 5.70
N GLY A 167 -25.67 -11.30 6.07
CA GLY A 167 -25.45 -12.74 6.31
C GLY A 167 -25.08 -13.54 5.06
N THR A 168 -25.15 -12.97 3.85
CA THR A 168 -24.81 -13.67 2.60
C THR A 168 -23.93 -12.85 1.66
N PHE A 169 -24.26 -11.57 1.44
CA PHE A 169 -23.48 -10.66 0.62
C PHE A 169 -23.66 -9.21 1.10
N THR A 170 -22.57 -8.54 1.45
CA THR A 170 -22.59 -7.15 1.93
C THR A 170 -22.18 -6.19 0.83
N THR A 171 -22.93 -5.09 0.66
CA THR A 171 -22.51 -4.00 -0.24
C THR A 171 -22.15 -2.76 0.57
N PHE A 172 -21.41 -1.82 -0.02
CA PHE A 172 -21.17 -0.51 0.58
C PHE A 172 -21.63 0.63 -0.34
N CYS A 173 -22.10 1.72 0.27
CA CYS A 173 -22.17 2.99 -0.44
C CYS A 173 -20.77 3.58 -0.47
N SER A 174 -20.21 3.64 -1.67
CA SER A 174 -18.81 3.97 -1.89
C SER A 174 -18.62 4.68 -3.22
N TYR A 175 -17.52 5.39 -3.35
CA TYR A 175 -17.10 6.09 -4.57
C TYR A 175 -15.58 6.29 -4.57
N GLU A 176 -15.00 6.59 -5.72
CA GLU A 176 -13.60 7.03 -5.81
C GLU A 176 -13.50 8.56 -5.88
N TRP A 177 -12.65 9.12 -5.02
CA TRP A 177 -12.16 10.49 -5.10
C TRP A 177 -10.85 10.51 -5.89
N THR A 178 -10.83 11.21 -7.03
CA THR A 178 -9.85 10.96 -8.10
C THR A 178 -8.84 12.10 -8.24
N SER A 179 -7.97 12.25 -7.24
CA SER A 179 -6.90 13.25 -7.29
C SER A 179 -5.68 12.75 -8.09
N MET A 180 -5.15 13.59 -8.98
CA MET A 180 -3.96 13.29 -9.79
C MET A 180 -3.12 14.54 -10.14
N PRO A 181 -2.69 15.35 -9.15
CA PRO A 181 -1.93 16.58 -9.40
C PRO A 181 -0.65 16.28 -10.18
N ASN A 182 -0.48 16.92 -11.33
CA ASN A 182 0.64 16.71 -12.25
C ASN A 182 0.84 15.23 -12.66
N ASN A 183 -0.24 14.49 -12.90
CA ASN A 183 -0.24 13.06 -13.26
C ASN A 183 0.25 12.11 -12.14
N GLN A 184 0.31 12.58 -10.90
CA GLN A 184 0.75 11.77 -9.75
C GLN A 184 -0.48 11.23 -9.03
N ASN A 185 -0.70 9.91 -9.08
CA ASN A 185 -1.92 9.31 -8.56
C ASN A 185 -2.04 9.49 -7.03
N MET A 186 -3.15 10.09 -6.61
CA MET A 186 -3.50 10.37 -5.22
C MET A 186 -4.95 9.98 -4.96
N HIS A 187 -5.40 8.86 -5.50
CA HIS A 187 -6.81 8.48 -5.42
C HIS A 187 -7.17 7.88 -4.04
N ARG A 188 -8.45 7.99 -3.67
CA ARG A 188 -9.02 7.35 -2.48
C ARG A 188 -10.38 6.75 -2.78
N ASN A 189 -10.57 5.49 -2.38
CA ASN A 189 -11.90 4.89 -2.31
C ASN A 189 -12.55 5.21 -0.96
N VAL A 190 -13.69 5.91 -0.98
CA VAL A 190 -14.41 6.37 0.20
C VAL A 190 -15.58 5.42 0.48
N PHE A 191 -15.69 4.95 1.73
CA PHE A 191 -16.69 3.98 2.17
C PHE A 191 -17.53 4.55 3.32
N PHE A 192 -18.85 4.47 3.19
CA PHE A 192 -19.78 4.78 4.27
C PHE A 192 -20.26 3.51 4.96
N LYS A 193 -20.30 3.53 6.29
CA LYS A 193 -20.86 2.45 7.09
C LYS A 193 -22.36 2.27 6.83
N ASP A 194 -23.09 3.39 6.74
CA ASP A 194 -24.55 3.43 6.67
C ASP A 194 -25.02 4.23 5.44
N CYS A 195 -25.50 3.52 4.43
CA CYS A 195 -26.06 4.08 3.21
C CYS A 195 -27.24 5.05 3.42
N SER A 196 -27.95 4.94 4.55
CA SER A 196 -29.09 5.84 4.85
C SER A 196 -28.67 7.24 5.31
N LYS A 197 -27.38 7.42 5.64
CA LYS A 197 -26.83 8.68 6.18
C LYS A 197 -25.90 9.41 5.23
N VAL A 198 -25.73 8.90 4.01
CA VAL A 198 -24.86 9.48 3.00
C VAL A 198 -25.29 10.91 2.65
N PRO A 199 -24.34 11.81 2.35
CA PRO A 199 -24.66 13.17 1.91
C PRO A 199 -25.37 13.16 0.55
N GLN A 200 -26.05 14.26 0.21
CA GLN A 200 -26.74 14.41 -1.08
C GLN A 200 -25.79 14.29 -2.28
N THR A 201 -24.55 14.75 -2.13
CA THR A 201 -23.47 14.62 -3.11
C THR A 201 -22.18 14.21 -2.40
N PRO A 202 -21.32 13.39 -3.03
CA PRO A 202 -19.98 13.11 -2.53
C PRO A 202 -19.09 14.34 -2.65
N PHE A 203 -18.01 14.41 -1.86
CA PHE A 203 -16.91 15.34 -2.10
C PHE A 203 -15.99 14.78 -3.17
N SER A 204 -15.74 15.55 -4.24
CA SER A 204 -14.95 15.11 -5.40
C SER A 204 -13.64 15.90 -5.54
N ALA A 205 -12.76 15.43 -6.42
CA ALA A 205 -11.52 16.13 -6.77
C ALA A 205 -11.76 17.41 -7.57
N ILE A 206 -13.01 17.68 -7.99
CA ILE A 206 -13.40 18.97 -8.58
C ILE A 206 -13.44 20.07 -7.53
N GLU A 207 -13.85 19.74 -6.28
CA GLU A 207 -13.83 20.69 -5.17
C GLU A 207 -12.42 20.96 -4.64
N SER A 208 -11.60 19.90 -4.49
CA SER A 208 -10.18 19.99 -4.12
C SER A 208 -9.48 18.68 -4.45
N ASP A 209 -8.26 18.76 -4.99
CA ASP A 209 -7.37 17.63 -5.23
C ASP A 209 -6.42 17.35 -4.04
N HIS A 210 -6.59 18.07 -2.91
CA HIS A 210 -5.83 17.89 -1.69
C HIS A 210 -6.51 16.89 -0.73
N PRO A 211 -5.82 15.82 -0.26
CA PRO A 211 -6.40 14.85 0.66
C PRO A 211 -6.82 15.47 2.00
N GLU A 212 -6.15 16.54 2.47
CA GLU A 212 -6.49 17.24 3.70
C GLU A 212 -7.89 17.88 3.66
N ASP A 213 -8.35 18.29 2.47
CA ASP A 213 -9.70 18.84 2.29
C ASP A 213 -10.75 17.73 2.28
N LEU A 214 -10.45 16.60 1.64
CA LEU A 214 -11.26 15.39 1.73
C LEU A 214 -11.42 14.95 3.19
N TRP A 215 -10.32 14.88 3.94
CA TRP A 215 -10.34 14.49 5.35
C TRP A 215 -11.12 15.47 6.21
N THR A 216 -10.99 16.77 5.96
CA THR A 216 -11.77 17.80 6.65
C THR A 216 -13.27 17.64 6.39
N TRP A 217 -13.65 17.31 5.15
CA TRP A 217 -15.05 16.98 4.83
C TRP A 217 -15.52 15.70 5.52
N MET A 218 -14.70 14.64 5.54
CA MET A 218 -14.99 13.37 6.23
C MET A 218 -15.15 13.57 7.75
N ASP A 219 -14.32 14.42 8.37
CA ASP A 219 -14.49 14.85 9.76
C ASP A 219 -15.86 15.51 9.99
N GLY A 220 -16.32 16.30 9.02
CA GLY A 220 -17.68 16.86 9.00
C GLY A 220 -18.77 15.79 8.93
N GLN A 221 -18.61 14.76 8.09
CA GLN A 221 -19.54 13.63 8.00
C GLN A 221 -19.66 12.88 9.33
N ARG A 222 -18.54 12.58 9.98
CA ARG A 222 -18.53 11.94 11.30
C ARG A 222 -19.20 12.80 12.38
N LYS A 223 -18.97 14.11 12.38
CA LYS A 223 -19.68 15.06 13.27
C LYS A 223 -21.19 15.06 13.04
N ALA A 224 -21.64 14.80 11.81
CA ALA A 224 -23.05 14.65 11.45
C ALA A 224 -23.61 13.24 11.72
N GLY A 225 -22.82 12.32 12.30
CA GLY A 225 -23.25 10.97 12.65
C GLY A 225 -23.13 9.94 11.51
N ASN A 226 -22.39 10.27 10.45
CA ASN A 226 -22.09 9.40 9.32
C ASN A 226 -20.66 8.87 9.42
N GLU A 227 -20.52 7.59 9.76
CA GLU A 227 -19.22 6.92 9.83
C GLU A 227 -18.68 6.66 8.43
N VAL A 228 -17.48 7.16 8.16
CA VAL A 228 -16.83 7.12 6.84
C VAL A 228 -15.34 6.86 7.01
N LEU A 229 -14.76 6.10 6.07
CA LEU A 229 -13.32 5.91 5.92
C LEU A 229 -12.91 6.02 4.45
N ALA A 230 -11.63 6.25 4.22
CA ALA A 230 -11.00 6.27 2.91
C ALA A 230 -9.90 5.20 2.83
N ILE A 231 -9.69 4.66 1.64
CA ILE A 231 -8.62 3.73 1.32
C ILE A 231 -7.77 4.38 0.23
N SER A 232 -6.55 4.77 0.56
CA SER A 232 -5.59 5.28 -0.43
C SER A 232 -5.13 4.16 -1.36
N HIS A 233 -4.89 4.46 -2.63
CA HIS A 233 -4.41 3.48 -3.61
C HIS A 233 -3.49 4.12 -4.68
N ASN A 234 -2.86 3.26 -5.49
CA ASN A 234 -1.90 3.64 -6.52
C ASN A 234 -0.67 4.39 -6.00
N ALA A 235 -0.22 4.04 -4.79
CA ALA A 235 0.94 4.67 -4.18
C ALA A 235 2.21 4.53 -5.05
N ASN A 236 2.39 3.38 -5.72
CA ASN A 236 3.48 3.12 -6.67
C ASN A 236 3.51 4.09 -7.86
N LEU A 237 2.38 4.73 -8.17
CA LEU A 237 2.21 5.69 -9.27
C LEU A 237 2.10 7.14 -8.76
N SER A 238 2.36 7.36 -7.46
CA SER A 238 2.22 8.65 -6.80
C SER A 238 3.46 9.54 -6.91
N ASN A 239 4.56 9.06 -7.48
CA ASN A 239 5.81 9.82 -7.57
C ASN A 239 6.35 10.32 -6.21
N GLY A 240 6.10 9.56 -5.15
CA GLY A 240 6.60 9.84 -3.80
C GLY A 240 5.68 10.70 -2.94
N ILE A 241 4.54 11.18 -3.47
CA ILE A 241 3.67 12.10 -2.72
C ILE A 241 2.55 11.41 -1.91
N MET A 242 2.40 10.08 -1.99
CA MET A 242 1.42 9.35 -1.17
C MET A 242 1.84 9.25 0.31
N PHE A 243 3.13 9.08 0.56
CA PHE A 243 3.70 8.91 1.91
C PHE A 243 4.82 9.93 2.19
N PRO A 244 4.52 11.25 2.20
CA PRO A 244 5.53 12.29 2.40
C PRO A 244 6.08 12.32 3.82
N THR A 245 7.36 12.62 4.01
CA THR A 245 7.96 12.69 5.37
C THR A 245 8.09 14.11 5.92
N ASP A 246 8.05 15.14 5.07
CA ASP A 246 8.40 16.50 5.49
C ASP A 246 7.25 17.49 5.38
N VAL A 247 6.60 17.56 4.22
CA VAL A 247 5.49 18.50 3.98
C VAL A 247 4.25 17.79 3.45
N ASP A 248 3.09 18.33 3.80
CA ASP A 248 1.79 17.90 3.32
C ASP A 248 1.54 18.32 1.85
N SER A 249 0.38 17.99 1.30
CA SER A 249 0.08 18.31 -0.11
C SER A 249 -0.04 19.81 -0.40
N LYS A 250 -0.11 20.64 0.65
CA LYS A 250 -0.20 22.11 0.60
C LYS A 250 1.12 22.79 0.94
N GLY A 251 2.19 22.02 1.18
CA GLY A 251 3.52 22.51 1.53
C GLY A 251 3.70 22.89 3.01
N ASN A 252 2.75 22.56 3.89
CA ASN A 252 2.93 22.78 5.32
C ASN A 252 3.77 21.64 5.93
N PRO A 253 4.62 21.92 6.93
CA PRO A 253 5.32 20.87 7.65
C PRO A 253 4.36 19.85 8.25
N ILE A 254 4.65 18.55 8.09
CA ILE A 254 3.87 17.49 8.70
C ILE A 254 4.00 17.58 10.22
N ASP A 255 2.88 17.51 10.92
CA ASP A 255 2.81 17.53 12.38
C ASP A 255 1.90 16.42 12.94
N ALA A 256 1.76 16.40 14.27
CA ALA A 256 0.93 15.42 14.97
C ALA A 256 -0.56 15.55 14.61
N ALA A 257 -1.06 16.75 14.28
CA ALA A 257 -2.46 16.96 13.93
C ALA A 257 -2.76 16.38 12.54
N TRP A 258 -1.87 16.62 11.56
CA TRP A 258 -1.97 16.01 10.24
C TRP A 258 -1.88 14.48 10.33
N ALA A 259 -0.92 13.95 11.09
CA ALA A 259 -0.77 12.51 11.26
C ALA A 259 -2.01 11.85 11.89
N GLN A 260 -2.59 12.49 12.92
CA GLN A 260 -3.83 12.02 13.52
C GLN A 260 -5.01 12.13 12.56
N GLN A 261 -5.12 13.22 11.80
CA GLN A 261 -6.21 13.41 10.84
C GLN A 261 -6.16 12.35 9.74
N ARG A 262 -4.97 12.10 9.18
CA ARG A 262 -4.76 11.00 8.22
C ARG A 262 -5.18 9.67 8.82
N MET A 263 -4.65 9.29 9.98
CA MET A 263 -4.96 7.98 10.56
C MET A 263 -6.43 7.80 10.98
N THR A 264 -7.15 8.90 11.21
CA THR A 264 -8.59 8.86 11.48
C THR A 264 -9.39 8.61 10.20
N ASN A 265 -8.94 9.12 9.05
CA ASN A 265 -9.68 9.08 7.80
C ASN A 265 -9.22 7.94 6.87
N GLU A 266 -7.92 7.63 6.85
CA GLU A 266 -7.28 6.62 6.00
C GLU A 266 -6.67 5.49 6.85
N PRO A 267 -7.48 4.66 7.53
CA PRO A 267 -6.96 3.55 8.31
C PRO A 267 -6.35 2.45 7.44
N LEU A 268 -6.57 2.47 6.12
CA LEU A 268 -6.19 1.41 5.18
C LEU A 268 -5.55 1.97 3.90
N THR A 269 -4.65 1.20 3.31
CA THR A 269 -4.12 1.42 1.96
C THR A 269 -4.26 0.17 1.11
N GLU A 270 -4.42 0.35 -0.20
CA GLU A 270 -4.46 -0.73 -1.17
C GLU A 270 -3.04 -1.12 -1.59
N LEU A 271 -2.67 -2.38 -1.32
CA LEU A 271 -1.35 -2.91 -1.67
C LEU A 271 -1.27 -3.49 -3.08
N LYS A 272 -2.40 -3.96 -3.64
CA LYS A 272 -2.40 -4.69 -4.91
C LYS A 272 -3.71 -4.51 -5.66
N GLN A 273 -3.57 -4.12 -6.92
CA GLN A 273 -4.63 -4.12 -7.94
C GLN A 273 -4.04 -4.45 -9.33
N VAL A 274 -4.79 -4.33 -10.42
CA VAL A 274 -4.32 -4.63 -11.78
C VAL A 274 -3.06 -3.83 -12.21
N LYS A 275 -2.87 -2.59 -11.75
CA LYS A 275 -1.71 -1.70 -12.00
C LYS A 275 -0.56 -1.93 -11.00
N GLY A 276 -0.34 -3.20 -10.66
CA GLY A 276 0.81 -3.66 -9.89
C GLY A 276 0.65 -3.68 -8.37
N ALA A 277 1.76 -4.00 -7.68
CA ALA A 277 1.84 -4.03 -6.22
C ALA A 277 2.57 -2.81 -5.65
N SER A 278 2.11 -2.29 -4.52
CA SER A 278 2.70 -1.17 -3.79
C SER A 278 3.29 -1.59 -2.43
N GLU A 279 3.57 -2.88 -2.22
CA GLU A 279 4.20 -3.39 -0.99
C GLU A 279 5.60 -2.81 -0.82
N THR A 280 6.50 -3.13 -1.74
CA THR A 280 7.90 -2.70 -1.78
C THR A 280 8.42 -2.76 -3.23
N HIS A 281 9.68 -2.36 -3.42
CA HIS A 281 10.42 -2.41 -4.67
C HIS A 281 11.80 -3.08 -4.43
N PRO A 282 12.40 -3.77 -5.42
CA PRO A 282 13.74 -4.36 -5.24
C PRO A 282 14.82 -3.37 -4.84
N ASP A 283 14.73 -2.11 -5.28
CA ASP A 283 15.70 -1.07 -4.89
C ASP A 283 15.46 -0.53 -3.47
N LEU A 284 14.26 -0.69 -2.91
CA LEU A 284 13.94 -0.37 -1.51
C LEU A 284 14.25 -1.54 -0.57
N SER A 285 14.00 -2.78 -1.03
CA SER A 285 14.16 -4.02 -0.26
C SER A 285 15.08 -5.03 -1.00
N PRO A 286 16.37 -4.73 -1.20
CA PRO A 286 17.28 -5.51 -2.05
C PRO A 286 17.62 -6.90 -1.50
N ASN A 287 17.37 -7.14 -0.22
CA ASN A 287 17.62 -8.42 0.44
C ASN A 287 16.40 -9.34 0.46
N ASP A 288 15.27 -8.85 -0.05
CA ASP A 288 14.04 -9.61 -0.20
C ASP A 288 13.92 -10.13 -1.63
N GLU A 289 14.14 -11.44 -1.83
CA GLU A 289 14.06 -12.06 -3.15
C GLU A 289 12.65 -12.01 -3.78
N PHE A 290 11.63 -11.59 -3.03
CA PHE A 290 10.24 -11.49 -3.48
C PHE A 290 9.76 -10.03 -3.64
N ALA A 291 10.65 -9.05 -3.52
CA ALA A 291 10.33 -7.62 -3.67
C ALA A 291 9.93 -7.20 -5.09
N ASN A 292 10.11 -8.06 -6.10
CA ASN A 292 9.86 -7.78 -7.51
C ASN A 292 8.46 -8.21 -8.01
N PHE A 293 7.47 -8.33 -7.14
CA PHE A 293 6.16 -8.88 -7.50
C PHE A 293 5.27 -7.88 -8.24
N GLU A 294 4.98 -8.16 -9.52
CA GLU A 294 4.06 -7.38 -10.38
C GLU A 294 4.30 -5.86 -10.21
N ILE A 295 5.55 -5.41 -10.37
CA ILE A 295 5.94 -4.01 -10.19
C ILE A 295 5.47 -3.17 -11.38
N MET A 296 4.89 -2.02 -11.06
CA MET A 296 4.57 -0.98 -12.01
C MET A 296 5.00 0.37 -11.41
N ASN A 297 5.86 1.12 -12.10
CA ASN A 297 6.50 2.31 -11.53
C ASN A 297 6.64 3.45 -12.55
N TYR A 298 5.52 4.01 -12.99
CA TYR A 298 5.45 5.13 -13.93
C TYR A 298 4.20 6.00 -13.68
N LEU A 299 4.12 7.16 -14.32
CA LEU A 299 2.99 8.09 -14.18
C LEU A 299 1.99 7.88 -15.32
N ILE A 300 0.73 7.65 -14.96
CA ILE A 300 -0.33 7.42 -15.95
C ILE A 300 -0.63 8.72 -16.69
N GLY A 301 -0.84 8.61 -18.01
CA GLY A 301 -1.03 9.76 -18.90
C GLY A 301 0.24 10.51 -19.28
N LEU A 302 1.43 10.03 -18.87
CA LEU A 302 2.73 10.52 -19.34
C LEU A 302 3.55 9.38 -19.92
N ASP A 303 3.72 9.38 -21.24
CA ASP A 303 4.51 8.37 -21.95
C ASP A 303 5.99 8.42 -21.52
N ASN A 304 6.60 7.24 -21.36
CA ASN A 304 8.01 7.06 -20.96
C ASN A 304 8.38 7.76 -19.64
N SER A 305 7.42 7.92 -18.72
CA SER A 305 7.67 8.45 -17.39
C SER A 305 8.15 7.36 -16.42
N THR A 306 8.74 7.80 -15.31
CA THR A 306 9.05 6.96 -14.15
C THR A 306 8.48 7.62 -12.90
N SER A 307 8.06 6.82 -11.94
CA SER A 307 7.61 7.30 -10.63
C SER A 307 8.77 7.15 -9.63
N LYS A 308 8.98 8.17 -8.78
CA LYS A 308 9.95 8.10 -7.69
C LYS A 308 9.56 6.99 -6.71
N LEU A 309 10.55 6.23 -6.26
CA LEU A 309 10.35 5.12 -5.33
C LEU A 309 10.05 5.59 -3.91
N HIS A 310 10.90 6.48 -3.39
CA HIS A 310 10.78 6.99 -2.02
C HIS A 310 9.45 7.74 -1.82
N GLY A 311 8.65 7.29 -0.85
CA GLY A 311 7.31 7.82 -0.57
C GLY A 311 6.18 7.18 -1.39
N SER A 312 6.47 6.15 -2.20
CA SER A 312 5.51 5.47 -3.08
C SER A 312 5.16 4.04 -2.66
N TYR A 313 5.83 3.47 -1.64
CA TYR A 313 5.64 2.08 -1.24
C TYR A 313 5.30 1.94 0.25
N ALA A 314 4.36 1.05 0.56
CA ALA A 314 3.77 0.93 1.90
C ALA A 314 4.77 0.44 2.95
N ARG A 315 5.68 -0.47 2.60
CA ARG A 315 6.69 -0.98 3.55
C ARG A 315 7.63 0.13 4.02
N GLU A 316 8.14 0.92 3.08
CA GLU A 316 8.95 2.10 3.40
C GLU A 316 8.14 3.15 4.19
N ALA A 317 6.86 3.33 3.87
CA ALA A 317 5.99 4.21 4.65
C ALA A 317 5.88 3.75 6.12
N TYR A 318 5.75 2.45 6.39
CA TYR A 318 5.75 1.92 7.75
C TYR A 318 7.04 2.24 8.49
N GLU A 319 8.18 2.01 7.84
CA GLU A 319 9.51 2.27 8.38
C GLU A 319 9.72 3.76 8.69
N ASN A 320 9.44 4.63 7.72
CA ASN A 320 9.48 6.08 7.91
C ASN A 320 8.52 6.52 9.02
N GLY A 321 7.34 5.92 9.11
CA GLY A 321 6.39 6.16 10.18
C GLY A 321 6.95 5.84 11.57
N LEU A 322 7.69 4.75 11.72
CA LEU A 322 8.39 4.43 12.97
C LEU A 322 9.47 5.47 13.29
N ALA A 323 10.28 5.86 12.32
CA ALA A 323 11.34 6.85 12.49
C ALA A 323 10.78 8.24 12.86
N MET A 324 9.66 8.65 12.26
CA MET A 324 8.90 9.84 12.65
C MET A 324 8.32 9.71 14.07
N GLN A 325 7.89 8.51 14.47
CA GLN A 325 7.39 8.28 15.83
C GLN A 325 8.50 8.46 16.88
N GLU A 326 9.68 7.90 16.62
CA GLU A 326 10.87 8.02 17.49
C GLU A 326 11.31 9.48 17.63
N SER A 327 11.41 10.19 16.50
CA SER A 327 12.04 11.52 16.44
C SER A 327 11.09 12.70 16.64
N ARG A 328 9.84 12.58 16.17
CA ARG A 328 8.84 13.67 16.16
C ARG A 328 7.61 13.38 17.02
N GLY A 329 7.46 12.14 17.52
CA GLY A 329 6.41 11.76 18.47
C GLY A 329 5.06 11.40 17.84
N TYR A 330 4.98 11.24 16.51
CA TYR A 330 3.77 10.86 15.80
C TYR A 330 4.07 9.95 14.61
N ASN A 331 3.10 9.12 14.21
CA ASN A 331 3.24 8.18 13.08
C ASN A 331 2.01 8.26 12.16
N PRO A 332 2.13 8.83 10.94
CA PRO A 332 1.02 8.95 9.99
C PRO A 332 0.77 7.68 9.15
N TYR A 333 1.57 6.63 9.33
CA TYR A 333 1.62 5.45 8.46
C TYR A 333 1.26 4.15 9.18
N LYS A 334 0.52 4.21 10.28
CA LYS A 334 0.03 3.02 11.01
C LYS A 334 -1.23 2.39 10.40
N PHE A 335 -1.32 2.37 9.07
CA PHE A 335 -2.46 1.85 8.34
C PHE A 335 -2.40 0.32 8.19
N GLY A 336 -3.56 -0.28 7.92
CA GLY A 336 -3.70 -1.68 7.49
C GLY A 336 -3.77 -1.77 5.97
N VAL A 337 -3.90 -2.99 5.45
CA VAL A 337 -3.78 -3.23 4.00
C VAL A 337 -4.95 -3.97 3.42
N VAL A 338 -5.29 -3.62 2.18
CA VAL A 338 -6.32 -4.29 1.37
C VAL A 338 -5.79 -4.62 -0.03
N GLY A 339 -6.44 -5.57 -0.70
CA GLY A 339 -6.22 -5.84 -2.13
C GLY A 339 -7.51 -5.58 -2.89
N ALA A 340 -7.45 -5.13 -4.14
CA ALA A 340 -8.65 -4.76 -4.88
C ALA A 340 -8.49 -4.83 -6.40
N GLY A 341 -9.51 -4.34 -7.10
CA GLY A 341 -9.69 -4.51 -8.53
C GLY A 341 -9.09 -3.40 -9.37
N ASP A 342 -9.55 -2.17 -9.17
CA ASP A 342 -9.39 -1.06 -10.13
C ASP A 342 -9.76 -1.51 -11.55
N SER A 343 -10.79 -2.35 -11.65
CA SER A 343 -11.23 -2.91 -12.92
C SER A 343 -12.26 -2.00 -13.57
N HIS A 344 -12.07 -1.70 -14.84
CA HIS A 344 -12.95 -0.90 -15.67
C HIS A 344 -13.96 -1.72 -16.46
N ASN A 345 -14.04 -3.04 -16.20
CA ASN A 345 -14.92 -3.95 -16.91
C ASN A 345 -16.30 -4.15 -16.26
N THR A 346 -16.60 -3.50 -15.11
CA THR A 346 -17.71 -3.87 -14.20
C THR A 346 -17.52 -5.22 -13.50
N VAL A 347 -16.51 -5.99 -13.90
CA VAL A 347 -16.21 -7.34 -13.40
C VAL A 347 -14.74 -7.46 -13.03
N THR A 348 -14.46 -8.15 -11.93
CA THR A 348 -13.11 -8.33 -11.43
C THR A 348 -12.52 -9.67 -11.85
N ALA A 349 -11.36 -9.67 -12.52
CA ALA A 349 -10.60 -10.86 -12.85
C ALA A 349 -9.47 -11.11 -11.84
N TYR A 350 -9.77 -11.84 -10.76
CA TYR A 350 -8.80 -12.11 -9.68
C TYR A 350 -7.94 -13.38 -9.89
N SER A 351 -8.26 -14.23 -10.87
CA SER A 351 -7.58 -15.51 -11.09
C SER A 351 -6.84 -15.53 -12.41
N GLN A 352 -5.57 -15.95 -12.40
CA GLN A 352 -4.72 -16.06 -13.60
C GLN A 352 -5.36 -16.91 -14.71
N SER A 353 -5.99 -18.03 -14.34
CA SER A 353 -6.64 -18.95 -15.29
C SER A 353 -8.01 -18.50 -15.80
N ASN A 354 -8.59 -17.47 -15.18
CA ASN A 354 -9.87 -16.86 -15.58
C ASN A 354 -9.70 -15.37 -15.89
N PHE A 355 -8.53 -14.98 -16.40
CA PHE A 355 -8.27 -13.60 -16.75
C PHE A 355 -8.92 -13.26 -18.09
N PHE A 356 -9.68 -12.16 -18.11
CA PHE A 356 -10.39 -11.64 -19.27
C PHE A 356 -10.10 -10.15 -19.51
N GLY A 357 -9.03 -9.63 -18.90
CA GLY A 357 -8.69 -8.21 -18.93
C GLY A 357 -9.39 -7.40 -17.84
N ALA A 358 -8.99 -6.14 -17.73
CA ALA A 358 -9.52 -5.13 -16.82
C ALA A 358 -9.84 -3.78 -17.50
N HIS A 359 -9.49 -3.59 -18.78
CA HIS A 359 -9.52 -2.31 -19.50
C HIS A 359 -10.43 -2.30 -20.74
N GLY A 360 -11.66 -2.76 -20.58
CA GLY A 360 -12.72 -2.65 -21.57
C GLY A 360 -12.42 -3.40 -22.86
N LEU A 361 -12.48 -2.69 -23.98
CA LEU A 361 -12.20 -3.22 -25.32
C LEU A 361 -10.70 -3.28 -25.62
N VAL A 362 -9.86 -2.56 -24.87
CA VAL A 362 -8.41 -2.50 -25.08
C VAL A 362 -7.77 -3.86 -24.83
N ASP A 363 -8.32 -4.64 -23.91
CA ASP A 363 -7.74 -5.89 -23.43
C ASP A 363 -8.76 -7.05 -23.39
N ALA A 364 -9.80 -6.96 -24.23
CA ALA A 364 -10.91 -7.91 -24.25
C ALA A 364 -10.55 -9.31 -24.77
N THR A 365 -9.61 -9.41 -25.71
CA THR A 365 -9.20 -10.70 -26.32
C THR A 365 -7.79 -11.11 -25.92
N PRO A 366 -7.45 -12.41 -25.96
CA PRO A 366 -6.07 -12.87 -25.75
C PRO A 366 -5.06 -12.17 -26.66
N GLU A 367 -5.39 -11.97 -27.94
CA GLU A 367 -4.52 -11.29 -28.90
C GLU A 367 -4.26 -9.84 -28.48
N ALA A 368 -5.30 -9.11 -28.08
CA ALA A 368 -5.19 -7.73 -27.62
C ALA A 368 -4.34 -7.62 -26.35
N ARG A 369 -4.55 -8.53 -25.38
CA ARG A 369 -3.77 -8.56 -24.13
C ARG A 369 -2.30 -8.86 -24.32
N LEU A 370 -1.96 -9.75 -25.25
CA LEU A 370 -0.58 -10.13 -25.54
C LEU A 370 0.12 -9.18 -26.51
N ALA A 371 -0.59 -8.25 -27.15
CA ALA A 371 -0.02 -7.33 -28.13
C ALA A 371 0.97 -6.31 -27.53
N GLY A 372 1.08 -6.21 -26.20
CA GLY A 372 1.96 -5.23 -25.55
C GLY A 372 1.56 -3.78 -25.81
N THR A 373 0.28 -3.53 -26.14
CA THR A 373 -0.21 -2.19 -26.45
C THR A 373 -0.12 -1.29 -25.22
N VAL A 374 0.32 -0.06 -25.42
CA VAL A 374 0.27 1.00 -24.41
C VAL A 374 -1.02 1.79 -24.60
N ALA A 375 -1.86 1.82 -23.57
CA ALA A 375 -3.11 2.56 -23.54
C ALA A 375 -3.13 3.52 -22.35
N SER A 376 -3.33 4.81 -22.60
CA SER A 376 -3.28 5.86 -21.57
C SER A 376 -1.96 5.87 -20.76
N GLY A 377 -0.84 5.54 -21.41
CA GLY A 377 0.48 5.41 -20.77
C GLY A 377 0.71 4.07 -20.06
N MET A 378 -0.28 3.16 -20.06
CA MET A 378 -0.19 1.87 -19.38
C MET A 378 0.09 0.71 -20.35
N THR A 379 1.14 -0.05 -20.11
CA THR A 379 1.44 -1.27 -20.88
C THR A 379 0.53 -2.41 -20.42
N ILE A 380 -0.46 -2.80 -21.25
CA ILE A 380 -1.46 -3.82 -20.90
C ILE A 380 -0.80 -5.14 -20.48
N LEU A 381 0.27 -5.54 -21.15
CA LEU A 381 0.98 -6.79 -20.88
C LEU A 381 1.61 -6.83 -19.47
N GLN A 382 1.98 -5.67 -18.92
CA GLN A 382 2.55 -5.52 -17.57
C GLN A 382 1.48 -5.47 -16.47
N THR A 383 0.20 -5.34 -16.82
CA THR A 383 -0.88 -5.40 -15.82
C THR A 383 -1.03 -6.81 -15.26
N GLY A 384 -1.40 -6.90 -13.98
CA GLY A 384 -1.65 -8.15 -13.29
C GLY A 384 -3.13 -8.45 -13.11
N THR A 385 -3.44 -9.53 -12.42
CA THR A 385 -4.80 -9.79 -11.90
C THR A 385 -5.14 -8.82 -10.77
N SER A 386 -6.45 -8.66 -10.54
CA SER A 386 -6.96 -7.95 -9.37
C SER A 386 -6.63 -8.67 -8.06
N GLY A 387 -6.32 -7.90 -7.01
CA GLY A 387 -6.24 -8.40 -5.64
C GLY A 387 -7.62 -8.61 -5.01
N LEU A 388 -7.68 -9.24 -3.83
CA LEU A 388 -8.89 -9.30 -3.00
C LEU A 388 -8.60 -8.75 -1.59
N THR A 389 -9.61 -8.11 -1.01
CA THR A 389 -9.60 -7.71 0.40
C THR A 389 -10.16 -8.85 1.22
N VAL A 390 -9.56 -9.11 2.37
CA VAL A 390 -10.13 -10.06 3.33
C VAL A 390 -10.35 -9.37 4.66
N ALA A 391 -11.55 -9.48 5.21
CA ALA A 391 -11.92 -8.93 6.49
C ALA A 391 -12.18 -10.05 7.50
N TRP A 392 -11.49 -10.01 8.64
CA TRP A 392 -11.82 -10.85 9.79
C TRP A 392 -12.93 -10.19 10.60
N ALA A 393 -14.17 -10.59 10.32
CA ALA A 393 -15.35 -9.99 10.92
C ALA A 393 -16.21 -11.04 11.62
N GLU A 394 -16.98 -10.59 12.60
CA GLU A 394 -17.91 -11.42 13.37
C GLU A 394 -19.07 -11.92 12.50
N GLU A 395 -19.55 -11.10 11.56
CA GLU A 395 -20.67 -11.42 10.68
C GLU A 395 -20.49 -10.81 9.27
N ASN A 396 -21.16 -11.38 8.26
CA ASN A 396 -21.22 -10.78 6.92
C ASN A 396 -22.26 -9.65 6.90
N THR A 397 -21.96 -8.54 7.56
CA THR A 397 -22.79 -7.33 7.60
C THR A 397 -21.95 -6.09 7.37
N ARG A 398 -22.57 -5.01 6.89
CA ARG A 398 -21.89 -3.70 6.75
C ARG A 398 -21.22 -3.28 8.04
N ASP A 399 -21.92 -3.38 9.16
CA ASP A 399 -21.42 -2.96 10.46
C ASP A 399 -20.18 -3.75 10.88
N SER A 400 -20.21 -5.08 10.76
CA SER A 400 -19.11 -5.94 11.21
C SER A 400 -17.89 -5.84 10.28
N ILE A 401 -18.11 -5.81 8.96
CA ILE A 401 -17.02 -5.66 7.97
C ILE A 401 -16.40 -4.25 8.04
N PHE A 402 -17.20 -3.20 8.18
CA PHE A 402 -16.69 -1.83 8.36
C PHE A 402 -15.91 -1.70 9.67
N ALA A 403 -16.38 -2.32 10.75
CA ALA A 403 -15.63 -2.37 12.00
C ALA A 403 -14.31 -3.14 11.86
N ALA A 404 -14.24 -4.17 11.01
CA ALA A 404 -13.00 -4.89 10.70
C ALA A 404 -12.00 -3.99 9.96
N MET A 405 -12.49 -3.22 8.98
CA MET A 405 -11.71 -2.22 8.27
C MET A 405 -11.16 -1.13 9.22
N GLN A 406 -12.00 -0.58 10.11
CA GLN A 406 -11.57 0.44 11.09
C GLN A 406 -10.50 -0.07 12.06
N ARG A 407 -10.66 -1.31 12.57
CA ARG A 407 -9.68 -1.93 13.48
C ARG A 407 -8.45 -2.49 12.76
N LYS A 408 -8.40 -2.41 11.42
CA LYS A 408 -7.32 -2.92 10.57
C LYS A 408 -7.11 -4.43 10.66
N GLU A 409 -8.12 -5.18 11.08
CA GLU A 409 -8.09 -6.64 11.04
C GLU A 409 -8.56 -7.14 9.66
N VAL A 410 -7.88 -6.60 8.66
CA VAL A 410 -8.08 -6.85 7.24
C VAL A 410 -6.72 -7.14 6.61
N TYR A 411 -6.73 -7.80 5.45
CA TYR A 411 -5.49 -8.07 4.74
C TYR A 411 -5.69 -8.14 3.23
N ALA A 412 -4.59 -8.06 2.50
CA ALA A 412 -4.56 -8.09 1.05
C ALA A 412 -4.19 -9.47 0.53
N THR A 413 -4.79 -9.89 -0.57
CA THR A 413 -4.30 -11.00 -1.40
C THR A 413 -4.06 -10.50 -2.82
N SER A 414 -3.16 -11.14 -3.56
CA SER A 414 -2.93 -10.83 -4.98
C SER A 414 -4.00 -11.35 -5.94
N GLY A 415 -5.06 -11.96 -5.40
CA GLY A 415 -6.24 -12.44 -6.12
C GLY A 415 -6.70 -13.82 -5.66
N VAL A 416 -5.77 -14.65 -5.19
CA VAL A 416 -6.07 -15.99 -4.64
C VAL A 416 -6.65 -15.91 -3.23
N ARG A 417 -7.57 -16.82 -2.89
CA ARG A 417 -8.26 -16.85 -1.60
C ARG A 417 -7.47 -17.51 -0.48
N ILE A 418 -6.21 -17.10 -0.30
CA ILE A 418 -5.40 -17.53 0.85
C ILE A 418 -6.05 -16.98 2.13
N GLN A 419 -6.39 -17.88 3.06
CA GLN A 419 -6.86 -17.51 4.40
C GLN A 419 -5.66 -17.35 5.33
N ALA A 420 -5.37 -16.15 5.81
CA ALA A 420 -4.21 -15.85 6.65
C ALA A 420 -4.60 -15.25 8.00
N ARG A 421 -3.95 -15.70 9.07
CA ARG A 421 -4.05 -15.15 10.43
C ARG A 421 -2.65 -14.79 10.94
N LEU A 422 -2.57 -13.68 11.67
CA LEU A 422 -1.39 -13.26 12.42
C LEU A 422 -1.86 -12.72 13.77
N PHE A 423 -1.24 -13.23 14.83
CA PHE A 423 -1.38 -12.73 16.20
C PHE A 423 0.00 -12.46 16.78
N GLY A 424 0.12 -11.42 17.61
CA GLY A 424 1.32 -11.09 18.38
C GLY A 424 0.99 -11.10 19.86
N GLY A 425 1.86 -11.67 20.68
CA GLY A 425 1.67 -11.80 22.11
C GLY A 425 2.98 -12.12 22.82
N TRP A 426 2.95 -12.14 24.15
CA TRP A 426 4.16 -12.31 24.96
C TRP A 426 4.38 -13.74 25.45
N ASP A 427 3.31 -14.54 25.46
CA ASP A 427 3.25 -15.84 26.14
C ASP A 427 2.79 -16.97 25.22
N TYR A 428 2.89 -16.80 23.90
CA TYR A 428 2.59 -17.88 22.96
C TYR A 428 3.72 -18.90 22.90
N ASP A 429 3.39 -20.16 23.15
CA ASP A 429 4.30 -21.29 22.99
C ASP A 429 3.86 -22.22 21.85
N LYS A 430 4.75 -23.11 21.41
CA LYS A 430 4.50 -24.03 20.28
C LYS A 430 3.33 -24.99 20.53
N GLY A 431 3.02 -25.31 21.79
CA GLY A 431 1.89 -26.16 22.18
C GLY A 431 0.53 -25.54 21.88
N LEU A 432 0.44 -24.21 21.74
CA LEU A 432 -0.80 -23.50 21.39
C LEU A 432 -1.46 -24.08 20.13
N LEU A 433 -0.69 -24.32 19.06
CA LEU A 433 -1.21 -24.78 17.76
C LEU A 433 -1.71 -26.23 17.75
N SER A 434 -1.56 -26.95 18.87
CA SER A 434 -2.09 -28.30 19.08
C SER A 434 -3.46 -28.29 19.77
N GLN A 435 -3.93 -27.14 20.23
CA GLN A 435 -5.25 -26.98 20.86
C GLN A 435 -6.32 -26.81 19.79
N ASP A 436 -7.49 -27.43 19.98
CA ASP A 436 -8.61 -27.33 19.02
C ASP A 436 -9.15 -25.89 18.92
N ASP A 437 -9.07 -25.13 20.01
CA ASP A 437 -9.54 -23.74 20.14
C ASP A 437 -8.39 -22.72 20.14
N TRP A 438 -7.24 -23.05 19.53
CA TRP A 438 -6.04 -22.21 19.54
C TRP A 438 -6.29 -20.77 19.08
N VAL A 439 -7.24 -20.55 18.17
CA VAL A 439 -7.63 -19.20 17.69
C VAL A 439 -8.23 -18.38 18.83
N LYS A 440 -9.10 -18.98 19.66
CA LYS A 440 -9.71 -18.30 20.80
C LYS A 440 -8.67 -17.93 21.83
N VAL A 441 -7.74 -18.84 22.09
CA VAL A 441 -6.60 -18.61 22.99
C VAL A 441 -5.69 -17.51 22.45
N ALA A 442 -5.45 -17.45 21.13
CA ALA A 442 -4.69 -16.38 20.50
C ALA A 442 -5.40 -15.00 20.63
N TYR A 443 -6.70 -14.91 20.39
CA TYR A 443 -7.43 -13.65 20.62
C TYR A 443 -7.38 -13.19 22.07
N ALA A 444 -7.39 -14.12 23.04
CA ALA A 444 -7.33 -13.79 24.46
C ALA A 444 -5.91 -13.45 24.95
N GLY A 445 -4.88 -14.06 24.34
CA GLY A 445 -3.48 -13.98 24.78
C GLY A 445 -2.65 -12.86 24.14
N GLY A 446 -3.19 -12.13 23.17
CA GLY A 446 -2.45 -11.08 22.47
C GLY A 446 -3.33 -10.21 21.57
N VAL A 447 -2.74 -9.71 20.48
CA VAL A 447 -3.42 -8.83 19.51
C VAL A 447 -3.41 -9.46 18.12
N PRO A 448 -4.49 -9.34 17.33
CA PRO A 448 -4.49 -9.74 15.92
C PRO A 448 -3.77 -8.71 15.04
N MET A 449 -3.55 -9.06 13.77
CA MET A 449 -3.12 -8.14 12.71
C MET A 449 -3.88 -6.80 12.77
N GLY A 450 -3.18 -5.69 12.55
CA GLY A 450 -3.72 -4.33 12.69
C GLY A 450 -3.66 -3.75 14.10
N GLY A 451 -3.33 -4.57 15.11
CA GLY A 451 -3.26 -4.17 16.52
C GLY A 451 -1.89 -3.64 16.98
N ASP A 452 -1.90 -3.03 18.16
CA ASP A 452 -0.72 -2.58 18.89
C ASP A 452 -0.38 -3.56 20.01
N LEU A 453 0.79 -4.18 19.93
CA LEU A 453 1.31 -5.05 20.98
C LEU A 453 1.66 -4.19 22.22
N PRO A 454 1.08 -4.47 23.41
CA PRO A 454 1.37 -3.69 24.60
C PRO A 454 2.83 -3.81 25.03
N ALA A 455 3.49 -2.70 25.36
CA ALA A 455 4.91 -2.68 25.72
C ALA A 455 5.24 -3.56 26.95
N THR A 456 6.36 -4.28 26.90
CA THR A 456 6.96 -4.98 28.05
C THR A 456 8.48 -4.77 28.04
N ASP A 457 9.11 -4.79 29.22
CA ASP A 457 10.53 -4.49 29.37
C ASP A 457 11.42 -5.75 29.45
N ASP A 458 10.82 -6.94 29.59
CA ASP A 458 11.49 -8.17 29.99
C ASP A 458 11.11 -9.41 29.14
N LYS A 459 10.23 -9.24 28.15
CA LYS A 459 9.79 -10.33 27.28
C LYS A 459 10.14 -10.07 25.82
N VAL A 460 10.20 -11.16 25.06
CA VAL A 460 10.38 -11.16 23.61
C VAL A 460 9.05 -11.55 22.98
N PRO A 461 8.55 -10.82 21.97
CA PRO A 461 7.26 -11.12 21.38
C PRO A 461 7.32 -12.44 20.61
N SER A 462 6.24 -13.20 20.72
CA SER A 462 5.96 -14.37 19.92
C SER A 462 4.75 -14.13 19.04
N PHE A 463 4.79 -14.70 17.84
CA PHE A 463 3.79 -14.51 16.80
C PHE A 463 3.22 -15.85 16.39
N VAL A 464 1.90 -15.94 16.39
CA VAL A 464 1.16 -17.09 15.88
C VAL A 464 0.71 -16.75 14.49
N VAL A 465 1.14 -17.55 13.52
CA VAL A 465 0.79 -17.38 12.12
C VAL A 465 0.20 -18.67 11.57
N SER A 466 -0.86 -18.55 10.79
CA SER A 466 -1.51 -19.67 10.12
C SER A 466 -1.99 -19.21 8.75
N ALA A 467 -1.81 -20.07 7.75
CA ALA A 467 -2.35 -19.87 6.43
C ALA A 467 -2.90 -21.16 5.84
N VAL A 468 -4.04 -21.05 5.16
CA VAL A 468 -4.65 -22.13 4.36
C VAL A 468 -4.70 -21.67 2.90
N LYS A 469 -4.32 -22.56 1.98
CA LYS A 469 -4.34 -22.26 0.55
C LYS A 469 -5.75 -21.92 0.06
N ASP A 470 -5.82 -21.23 -1.07
CA ASP A 470 -7.05 -21.20 -1.86
C ASP A 470 -7.35 -22.63 -2.37
N PRO A 471 -8.52 -23.21 -2.07
CA PRO A 471 -8.90 -24.54 -2.55
C PRO A 471 -8.80 -24.69 -4.08
N ALA A 472 -9.02 -23.60 -4.82
CA ALA A 472 -9.02 -23.57 -6.29
C ALA A 472 -7.64 -23.24 -6.92
N ASN A 473 -6.61 -22.93 -6.14
CA ASN A 473 -5.28 -22.56 -6.65
C ASN A 473 -4.15 -23.39 -5.99
N GLY A 474 -2.91 -22.94 -6.21
CA GLY A 474 -1.69 -23.63 -5.82
C GLY A 474 -1.57 -23.87 -4.32
N ASN A 475 -0.83 -24.90 -3.95
CA ASN A 475 -0.41 -25.11 -2.56
C ASN A 475 0.52 -23.97 -2.09
N LEU A 476 0.71 -23.85 -0.77
CA LEU A 476 1.57 -22.85 -0.16
C LEU A 476 3.05 -23.25 -0.27
N ASP A 477 3.90 -22.29 -0.67
CA ASP A 477 5.36 -22.38 -0.57
C ASP A 477 5.78 -22.20 0.89
N ARG A 478 5.55 -21.00 1.43
CA ARG A 478 6.06 -20.56 2.74
C ARG A 478 5.27 -19.40 3.32
N ILE A 479 5.45 -19.19 4.62
CA ILE A 479 5.07 -17.99 5.35
C ILE A 479 6.34 -17.28 5.81
N GLN A 480 6.38 -15.98 5.57
CA GLN A 480 7.42 -15.07 6.04
C GLN A 480 6.85 -14.09 7.05
N ILE A 481 7.64 -13.68 8.04
CA ILE A 481 7.39 -12.49 8.83
C ILE A 481 8.36 -11.41 8.36
N VAL A 482 7.81 -10.29 7.90
CA VAL A 482 8.57 -9.08 7.58
C VAL A 482 8.54 -8.19 8.81
N LYS A 483 9.73 -7.94 9.37
CA LYS A 483 9.95 -7.04 10.50
C LYS A 483 10.58 -5.76 9.97
N GLY A 484 10.04 -4.61 10.36
CA GLY A 484 10.71 -3.33 10.22
C GLY A 484 10.91 -2.67 11.58
N TRP A 485 12.00 -1.94 11.74
CA TRP A 485 12.31 -1.19 12.96
C TRP A 485 13.09 0.08 12.64
N THR A 486 13.20 0.96 13.63
CA THR A 486 14.02 2.18 13.53
C THR A 486 15.00 2.26 14.69
N LYS A 487 16.14 2.91 14.43
CA LYS A 487 17.12 3.27 15.45
C LYS A 487 17.76 4.60 15.07
N GLN A 488 17.58 5.61 15.91
CA GLN A 488 18.20 6.94 15.74
C GLN A 488 17.88 7.55 14.36
N GLY A 489 16.61 7.48 13.96
CA GLY A 489 16.10 8.01 12.69
C GLY A 489 16.42 7.17 11.45
N GLN A 490 17.31 6.17 11.53
CA GLN A 490 17.53 5.22 10.44
C GLN A 490 16.48 4.10 10.45
N ILE A 491 16.13 3.62 9.27
CA ILE A 491 15.13 2.58 9.04
C ILE A 491 15.79 1.25 8.66
N PHE A 492 15.19 0.15 9.09
CA PHE A 492 15.71 -1.19 8.88
C PHE A 492 14.58 -2.19 8.66
N GLU A 493 14.84 -3.20 7.82
CA GLU A 493 13.95 -4.34 7.62
C GLU A 493 14.69 -5.68 7.67
N LYS A 494 13.93 -6.73 7.95
CA LYS A 494 14.37 -8.12 7.82
C LYS A 494 13.20 -9.05 7.54
N VAL A 495 13.41 -9.97 6.62
CA VAL A 495 12.45 -11.03 6.28
C VAL A 495 12.90 -12.33 6.93
N PHE A 496 11.99 -12.96 7.68
CA PHE A 496 12.20 -14.26 8.30
C PHE A 496 11.28 -15.30 7.66
N ASP A 497 11.83 -16.38 7.11
CA ASP A 497 11.03 -17.57 6.76
C ASP A 497 10.65 -18.30 8.07
N VAL A 498 9.35 -18.43 8.36
CA VAL A 498 8.88 -18.96 9.67
C VAL A 498 8.12 -20.29 9.57
N ALA A 499 7.57 -20.60 8.40
CA ALA A 499 6.99 -21.90 8.07
C ALA A 499 7.12 -22.15 6.57
N TRP A 500 7.44 -23.36 6.15
CA TRP A 500 7.55 -23.69 4.73
C TRP A 500 7.22 -25.15 4.44
N SER A 501 6.91 -25.42 3.18
CA SER A 501 6.56 -26.74 2.68
C SER A 501 7.78 -27.60 2.34
N GLY A 502 7.62 -28.91 2.48
CA GLY A 502 8.63 -29.93 2.19
C GLY A 502 9.80 -29.92 3.17
N ASP A 503 10.78 -30.80 2.96
CA ASP A 503 11.92 -31.00 3.87
C ASP A 503 13.09 -30.04 3.60
N ARG A 504 12.82 -28.90 2.94
CA ARG A 504 13.82 -27.88 2.61
C ARG A 504 14.48 -27.35 3.88
N GLN A 505 15.77 -27.10 3.81
CA GLN A 505 16.55 -26.58 4.94
C GLN A 505 17.15 -25.23 4.57
N VAL A 506 17.17 -24.30 5.52
CA VAL A 506 17.88 -23.03 5.39
C VAL A 506 19.37 -23.32 5.20
N ASN A 507 19.98 -22.73 4.18
CA ASN A 507 21.40 -22.87 3.94
C ASN A 507 22.18 -22.14 5.05
N PRO A 508 22.99 -22.82 5.89
CA PRO A 508 23.68 -22.18 7.01
C PRO A 508 24.70 -21.12 6.59
N ALA A 509 25.22 -21.18 5.35
CA ALA A 509 26.21 -20.23 4.86
C ALA A 509 25.57 -18.94 4.35
N THR A 510 24.34 -19.01 3.81
CA THR A 510 23.66 -17.84 3.24
C THR A 510 22.49 -17.34 4.08
N GLY A 511 22.00 -18.13 5.02
CA GLY A 511 20.79 -17.85 5.78
C GLY A 511 19.49 -17.93 4.97
N LYS A 512 19.55 -18.39 3.70
CA LYS A 512 18.40 -18.39 2.78
C LYS A 512 17.78 -19.77 2.65
N LEU A 513 16.44 -19.81 2.59
CA LEU A 513 15.69 -21.01 2.24
C LEU A 513 15.69 -21.23 0.71
N PRO A 514 16.03 -22.43 0.20
CA PRO A 514 15.92 -22.74 -1.23
C PRO A 514 14.48 -22.57 -1.75
N ALA A 515 14.35 -22.14 -3.01
CA ALA A 515 13.05 -22.05 -3.68
C ALA A 515 12.34 -23.42 -3.72
N VAL A 516 11.01 -23.42 -3.67
CA VAL A 516 10.17 -24.63 -3.66
C VAL A 516 10.23 -25.44 -4.96
N GLY A 517 10.79 -24.86 -6.02
CA GLY A 517 10.75 -25.40 -7.38
C GLY A 517 9.50 -24.92 -8.13
N SER A 518 9.30 -25.42 -9.36
CA SER A 518 8.15 -25.10 -10.20
C SER A 518 7.67 -26.36 -10.92
N THR A 519 6.36 -26.58 -10.91
CA THR A 519 5.68 -27.66 -11.65
C THR A 519 4.97 -27.14 -12.90
N VAL A 520 5.20 -25.88 -13.27
CA VAL A 520 4.53 -25.23 -14.40
C VAL A 520 5.01 -25.82 -15.73
N ASP A 521 4.07 -26.38 -16.50
CA ASP A 521 4.22 -26.62 -17.93
C ASP A 521 3.79 -25.35 -18.68
N ILE A 522 4.79 -24.56 -19.09
CA ILE A 522 4.59 -23.29 -19.81
C ILE A 522 3.84 -23.50 -21.13
N THR A 523 4.10 -24.62 -21.83
CA THR A 523 3.52 -24.87 -23.16
C THR A 523 2.03 -25.16 -23.10
N LYS A 524 1.58 -25.77 -22.00
CA LYS A 524 0.16 -26.12 -21.78
C LYS A 524 -0.55 -25.13 -20.86
N ALA A 525 0.17 -24.19 -20.25
CA ALA A 525 -0.31 -23.36 -19.15
C ALA A 525 -0.97 -24.19 -18.04
N THR A 526 -0.31 -25.27 -17.63
CA THR A 526 -0.77 -26.16 -16.54
C THR A 526 0.28 -26.27 -15.45
N TYR A 527 -0.11 -26.79 -14.28
CA TYR A 527 0.81 -27.10 -13.18
C TYR A 527 0.21 -28.21 -12.32
N THR A 528 1.04 -28.89 -11.54
CA THR A 528 0.61 -29.89 -10.55
C THR A 528 0.72 -29.33 -9.14
N ASN A 529 -0.19 -29.76 -8.26
CA ASN A 529 -0.21 -29.44 -6.83
C ASN A 529 0.41 -30.55 -5.97
N ASP A 530 1.45 -31.20 -6.49
CA ASP A 530 2.22 -32.26 -5.82
C ASP A 530 3.39 -31.72 -4.99
N ILE A 531 3.72 -30.43 -5.12
CA ILE A 531 4.61 -29.67 -4.22
C ILE A 531 3.80 -28.68 -3.37
N GLY A 532 4.43 -28.10 -2.35
CA GLY A 532 3.78 -27.14 -1.44
C GLY A 532 2.98 -27.80 -0.32
N ALA A 533 2.32 -27.00 0.51
CA ALA A 533 1.45 -27.45 1.61
C ALA A 533 0.03 -26.87 1.50
N VAL A 534 -0.98 -27.61 1.99
CA VAL A 534 -2.37 -27.12 2.04
C VAL A 534 -2.58 -26.12 3.17
N GLU A 535 -1.88 -26.34 4.28
CA GLU A 535 -1.87 -25.48 5.47
C GLU A 535 -0.42 -25.31 5.93
N LEU A 536 -0.08 -24.11 6.40
CA LEU A 536 1.15 -23.83 7.13
C LEU A 536 0.79 -23.08 8.41
N LYS A 537 1.39 -23.46 9.54
CA LYS A 537 1.22 -22.76 10.82
C LYS A 537 2.50 -22.81 11.65
N ALA A 538 2.78 -21.73 12.36
CA ALA A 538 3.94 -21.63 13.24
C ALA A 538 3.69 -20.70 14.43
N VAL A 539 4.39 -20.97 15.52
CA VAL A 539 4.66 -19.98 16.57
C VAL A 539 6.12 -19.59 16.44
N TRP A 540 6.37 -18.32 16.15
CA TRP A 540 7.71 -17.77 15.91
C TRP A 540 7.99 -16.66 16.92
N THR A 541 9.16 -16.70 17.55
CA THR A 541 9.63 -15.69 18.49
C THR A 541 10.72 -14.87 17.81
N ASP A 542 10.65 -13.54 17.92
CA ASP A 542 11.63 -12.65 17.27
C ASP A 542 13.03 -12.82 17.89
N PRO A 543 14.01 -13.39 17.17
CA PRO A 543 15.35 -13.63 17.72
C PRO A 543 16.19 -12.36 17.87
N GLU A 544 15.77 -11.26 17.25
CA GLU A 544 16.51 -10.00 17.17
C GLU A 544 15.69 -8.84 17.77
N PHE A 545 14.81 -9.16 18.72
CA PHE A 545 13.98 -8.16 19.38
C PHE A 545 14.81 -7.26 20.29
N ASP A 546 14.63 -5.95 20.13
CA ASP A 546 15.12 -4.93 21.05
C ASP A 546 13.91 -4.16 21.59
N ALA A 547 13.64 -4.31 22.89
CA ALA A 547 12.50 -3.68 23.54
C ALA A 547 12.53 -2.14 23.49
N SER A 548 13.69 -1.55 23.18
CA SER A 548 13.87 -0.10 23.07
C SER A 548 13.56 0.47 21.68
N GLN A 549 13.34 -0.38 20.68
CA GLN A 549 13.12 0.03 19.29
C GLN A 549 11.64 -0.02 18.91
N HIS A 550 11.14 1.01 18.23
CA HIS A 550 9.86 0.91 17.55
C HIS A 550 9.95 -0.15 16.45
N ALA A 551 8.91 -0.99 16.32
CA ALA A 551 8.90 -2.06 15.33
C ALA A 551 7.49 -2.33 14.78
N PHE A 552 7.43 -2.93 13.59
CA PHE A 552 6.21 -3.55 13.06
C PHE A 552 6.52 -4.96 12.55
N TYR A 553 5.47 -5.78 12.45
CA TYR A 553 5.53 -7.15 11.96
C TYR A 553 4.31 -7.43 11.09
N TYR A 554 4.50 -7.87 9.85
CA TYR A 554 3.41 -8.44 9.07
C TYR A 554 3.82 -9.78 8.46
N ALA A 555 2.84 -10.64 8.20
CA ALA A 555 3.07 -11.92 7.55
C ALA A 555 2.86 -11.79 6.03
N ARG A 556 3.78 -12.36 5.26
CA ARG A 556 3.63 -12.60 3.83
C ARG A 556 3.53 -14.09 3.56
N VAL A 557 2.44 -14.52 2.94
CA VAL A 557 2.20 -15.93 2.58
C VAL A 557 2.43 -16.08 1.09
N LEU A 558 3.24 -17.05 0.68
CA LEU A 558 3.55 -17.32 -0.73
C LEU A 558 2.95 -18.65 -1.17
N GLN A 559 2.36 -18.64 -2.36
CA GLN A 559 1.94 -19.83 -3.10
C GLN A 559 3.11 -20.38 -3.93
N ILE A 560 3.07 -21.67 -4.26
CA ILE A 560 3.94 -22.24 -5.29
C ILE A 560 3.75 -21.52 -6.64
N PRO A 561 4.75 -21.53 -7.54
CA PRO A 561 4.62 -20.95 -8.87
C PRO A 561 3.44 -21.53 -9.65
N THR A 562 2.69 -20.66 -10.33
CA THR A 562 1.61 -21.02 -11.26
C THR A 562 1.76 -20.27 -12.58
N PRO A 563 1.12 -20.71 -13.68
CA PRO A 563 1.16 -19.94 -14.92
C PRO A 563 0.56 -18.55 -14.72
N ARG A 564 1.21 -17.52 -15.26
CA ARG A 564 0.64 -16.17 -15.33
C ARG A 564 -0.47 -16.12 -16.38
N TRP A 565 -1.39 -15.16 -16.28
CA TRP A 565 -2.48 -14.98 -17.26
C TRP A 565 -1.96 -14.90 -18.70
N SER A 566 -0.79 -14.28 -18.92
CA SER A 566 -0.17 -14.16 -20.23
C SER A 566 0.25 -15.52 -20.80
N THR A 567 0.60 -16.48 -19.95
CA THR A 567 0.87 -17.86 -20.33
C THR A 567 -0.39 -18.62 -20.68
N TYR A 568 -1.49 -18.43 -19.94
CA TYR A 568 -2.79 -19.01 -20.31
C TYR A 568 -3.26 -18.51 -21.68
N ASP A 569 -3.16 -17.21 -21.93
CA ASP A 569 -3.56 -16.64 -23.22
C ASP A 569 -2.65 -17.07 -24.37
N ALA A 570 -1.33 -17.15 -24.16
CA ALA A 570 -0.40 -17.66 -25.16
C ALA A 570 -0.70 -19.12 -25.54
N ALA A 571 -1.00 -19.96 -24.55
CA ALA A 571 -1.41 -21.34 -24.77
C ALA A 571 -2.73 -21.45 -25.55
N LYS A 572 -3.73 -20.59 -25.26
CA LYS A 572 -5.00 -20.53 -26.03
C LYS A 572 -4.77 -20.19 -27.51
N LEU A 573 -3.77 -19.36 -27.81
CA LEU A 573 -3.42 -18.94 -29.17
C LEU A 573 -2.41 -19.88 -29.86
N GLY A 574 -1.83 -20.84 -29.16
CA GLY A 574 -0.79 -21.72 -29.69
C GLY A 574 0.54 -21.01 -29.97
N ILE A 575 0.85 -19.94 -29.22
CA ILE A 575 2.12 -19.19 -29.32
C ILE A 575 2.94 -19.30 -28.02
N LEU A 576 4.19 -18.86 -28.05
CA LEU A 576 5.01 -18.74 -26.84
C LEU A 576 4.60 -17.50 -26.03
N PRO A 577 4.67 -17.54 -24.68
CA PRO A 577 4.49 -16.35 -23.86
C PRO A 577 5.47 -15.23 -24.25
N PRO A 578 5.06 -13.96 -24.20
CA PRO A 578 5.96 -12.82 -24.40
C PRO A 578 7.15 -12.85 -23.44
N SER A 579 8.32 -12.44 -23.91
CA SER A 579 9.59 -12.52 -23.16
C SER A 579 9.83 -11.37 -22.17
N ASP A 580 9.05 -10.29 -22.28
CA ASP A 580 9.10 -9.09 -21.44
C ASP A 580 8.31 -9.24 -20.14
N VAL A 581 7.57 -10.33 -19.97
CA VAL A 581 6.90 -10.70 -18.72
C VAL A 581 7.22 -12.13 -18.29
N SER A 582 7.21 -12.38 -16.99
CA SER A 582 7.43 -13.73 -16.48
C SER A 582 6.30 -14.68 -16.92
N PRO A 583 6.61 -15.90 -17.40
CA PRO A 583 5.60 -16.90 -17.72
C PRO A 583 4.98 -17.54 -16.46
N THR A 584 5.51 -17.22 -15.28
CA THR A 584 5.01 -17.76 -14.01
C THR A 584 4.83 -16.65 -12.98
N VAL A 585 3.95 -16.88 -12.02
CA VAL A 585 3.67 -15.98 -10.92
C VAL A 585 3.55 -16.75 -9.61
N GLN A 586 4.04 -16.15 -8.52
CA GLN A 586 3.84 -16.64 -7.15
C GLN A 586 2.88 -15.71 -6.42
N GLU A 587 1.61 -16.12 -6.45
CA GLU A 587 0.51 -15.47 -5.74
C GLU A 587 0.75 -15.45 -4.24
N ARG A 588 0.18 -14.46 -3.55
CA ARG A 588 0.52 -14.17 -2.16
C ARG A 588 -0.56 -13.42 -1.40
N ALA A 589 -0.40 -13.39 -0.08
CA ALA A 589 -1.18 -12.57 0.85
C ALA A 589 -0.26 -11.76 1.77
N TRP A 590 -0.72 -10.59 2.19
CA TRP A 590 -0.03 -9.68 3.12
C TRP A 590 -0.98 -9.28 4.24
N THR A 591 -0.69 -9.67 5.48
CA THR A 591 -1.48 -9.25 6.64
C THR A 591 -1.29 -7.76 6.92
N SER A 592 -2.26 -7.12 7.57
CA SER A 592 -1.99 -5.82 8.20
C SER A 592 -0.89 -5.96 9.28
N PRO A 593 -0.07 -4.93 9.53
CA PRO A 593 1.00 -5.02 10.51
C PRO A 593 0.47 -5.08 11.95
N ILE A 594 1.20 -5.79 12.81
CA ILE A 594 1.17 -5.64 14.26
C ILE A 594 2.29 -4.68 14.64
N TRP A 595 1.97 -3.70 15.49
CA TRP A 595 2.88 -2.62 15.88
C TRP A 595 3.43 -2.84 17.28
N TYR A 596 4.67 -2.43 17.52
CA TYR A 596 5.27 -2.36 18.85
C TYR A 596 5.81 -0.94 19.08
N THR A 597 5.39 -0.34 20.19
CA THR A 597 5.91 0.95 20.67
C THR A 597 6.62 0.70 22.01
N PRO A 598 7.91 1.03 22.14
CA PRO A 598 8.68 0.87 23.37
C PRO A 598 8.09 1.60 24.57
N SER A 599 8.36 1.08 25.77
CA SER A 599 8.09 1.83 27.00
C SER A 599 9.08 2.99 27.15
N ALA A 600 8.69 4.04 27.87
CA ALA A 600 9.61 5.13 28.20
C ALA A 600 10.86 4.65 28.96
N THR A 601 10.70 3.57 29.75
CA THR A 601 11.80 2.96 30.50
C THR A 601 12.76 2.20 29.59
N ALA A 602 12.27 1.49 28.57
CA ALA A 602 13.11 0.82 27.58
C ALA A 602 13.89 1.84 26.74
N ILE A 603 13.24 2.91 26.29
CA ILE A 603 13.89 4.02 25.55
C ILE A 603 14.98 4.67 26.39
N ALA A 604 14.73 4.94 27.67
CA ALA A 604 15.71 5.58 28.55
C ALA A 604 16.96 4.73 28.82
N LYS A 605 16.88 3.41 28.64
CA LYS A 605 18.02 2.48 28.76
C LYS A 605 18.83 2.35 27.47
N ALA A 606 18.24 2.73 26.33
CA ALA A 606 18.89 2.63 25.03
C ALA A 606 20.05 3.63 24.90
N GLU A 607 21.00 3.30 24.03
CA GLU A 607 22.05 4.23 23.66
C GLU A 607 21.46 5.45 22.94
N LYS A 608 21.65 6.63 23.52
CA LYS A 608 21.15 7.88 22.96
C LYS A 608 21.99 8.28 21.74
N GLY A 609 21.34 8.38 20.58
CA GLY A 609 21.95 8.97 19.38
C GLY A 609 22.26 10.45 19.54
N VAL A 610 23.28 10.93 18.82
CA VAL A 610 23.61 12.36 18.77
C VAL A 610 22.64 13.06 17.85
N THR A 611 21.96 14.10 18.35
CA THR A 611 21.07 14.93 17.52
C THR A 611 21.78 16.18 17.01
N VAL A 612 21.28 16.77 15.93
CA VAL A 612 21.69 18.10 15.46
C VAL A 612 21.55 19.16 16.57
N THR A 613 20.53 19.04 17.42
CA THR A 613 20.36 19.91 18.59
C THR A 613 21.48 19.72 19.61
N ASP A 614 21.91 18.49 19.85
CA ASP A 614 23.04 18.19 20.76
C ASP A 614 24.36 18.72 20.17
N LEU A 615 24.58 18.58 18.86
CA LEU A 615 25.76 19.11 18.16
C LEU A 615 25.86 20.64 18.26
N THR A 616 24.78 21.34 17.93
CA THR A 616 24.74 22.81 17.94
C THR A 616 24.91 23.36 19.36
N LYS A 617 24.26 22.77 20.37
CA LYS A 617 24.51 23.10 21.79
C LYS A 617 25.95 22.82 22.22
N GLY A 618 26.58 21.80 21.63
CA GLY A 618 27.97 21.45 21.83
C GLY A 618 28.99 22.35 21.09
N GLY A 619 28.53 23.42 20.44
CA GLY A 619 29.38 24.39 19.74
C GLY A 619 29.81 23.98 18.33
N ALA A 620 29.21 22.94 17.75
CA ALA A 620 29.49 22.56 16.37
C ALA A 620 28.88 23.59 15.39
N THR A 621 29.63 23.93 14.34
CA THR A 621 29.20 24.89 13.30
C THR A 621 28.95 24.19 11.98
N VAL A 622 27.86 24.52 11.28
CA VAL A 622 27.57 24.01 9.93
C VAL A 622 28.60 24.53 8.94
N LEU A 623 29.04 23.67 8.02
CA LEU A 623 29.89 24.08 6.90
C LEU A 623 29.07 24.79 5.82
N ASN A 624 29.60 25.88 5.27
CA ASN A 624 29.02 26.53 4.09
C ASN A 624 29.50 25.89 2.78
N ASP A 625 28.95 26.33 1.64
CA ASP A 625 29.30 25.80 0.32
C ASP A 625 30.79 25.80 0.02
N ASP A 626 31.51 26.86 0.40
CA ASP A 626 32.94 26.98 0.12
C ASP A 626 33.76 26.00 0.97
N GLN A 627 33.38 25.82 2.23
CA GLN A 627 34.00 24.82 3.11
C GLN A 627 33.68 23.38 2.66
N LEU A 628 32.48 23.12 2.15
CA LEU A 628 32.13 21.82 1.59
C LEU A 628 32.93 21.51 0.32
N LYS A 629 33.21 22.52 -0.53
CA LYS A 629 34.05 22.35 -1.72
C LYS A 629 35.49 21.94 -1.37
N GLU A 630 35.98 22.28 -0.18
CA GLU A 630 37.31 21.83 0.28
C GLU A 630 37.36 20.30 0.45
N LEU A 631 36.23 19.63 0.69
CA LEU A 631 36.12 18.17 0.81
C LEU A 631 36.06 17.46 -0.56
N VAL A 632 35.83 18.19 -1.65
CA VAL A 632 35.71 17.64 -3.00
C VAL A 632 37.09 17.24 -3.54
N GLY A 633 37.14 16.10 -4.23
CA GLY A 633 38.38 15.49 -4.75
C GLY A 633 39.20 14.75 -3.69
N GLN A 634 38.72 14.69 -2.44
CA GLN A 634 39.30 13.90 -1.37
C GLN A 634 38.50 12.62 -1.15
N THR A 635 39.16 11.56 -0.68
CA THR A 635 38.46 10.38 -0.15
C THR A 635 38.14 10.63 1.31
N LEU A 636 36.86 10.56 1.67
CA LEU A 636 36.37 10.76 3.02
C LEU A 636 36.16 9.40 3.68
N LYS A 637 36.76 9.19 4.86
CA LYS A 637 36.38 8.09 5.76
C LYS A 637 35.14 8.51 6.52
N VAL A 638 34.07 7.74 6.39
CA VAL A 638 32.80 7.99 7.03
C VAL A 638 32.42 6.78 7.87
N ARG A 639 32.14 6.98 9.16
CA ARG A 639 31.60 5.92 10.02
C ARG A 639 30.13 6.23 10.34
N ASN A 640 29.25 5.28 10.02
CA ASN A 640 27.86 5.31 10.49
C ASN A 640 27.84 4.80 11.95
N THR A 641 27.48 5.66 12.90
CA THR A 641 27.47 5.34 14.34
C THR A 641 26.35 4.39 14.75
N VAL A 642 25.29 4.27 13.95
CA VAL A 642 24.14 3.39 14.21
C VAL A 642 24.48 1.93 13.89
N THR A 643 25.11 1.70 12.73
CA THR A 643 25.45 0.37 12.19
C THR A 643 26.91 -0.02 12.42
N ASN A 644 27.77 0.93 12.79
CA ASN A 644 29.23 0.79 12.83
C ASN A 644 29.89 0.49 11.48
N HIS A 645 29.19 0.67 10.37
CA HIS A 645 29.79 0.55 9.04
C HIS A 645 30.75 1.70 8.76
N GLU A 646 31.91 1.36 8.18
CA GLU A 646 32.92 2.31 7.76
C GLU A 646 32.99 2.37 6.23
N PHE A 647 32.89 3.57 5.68
CA PHE A 647 32.89 3.84 4.24
C PHE A 647 34.12 4.65 3.87
N GLN A 648 34.66 4.40 2.68
CA GLN A 648 35.46 5.39 1.97
C GLN A 648 34.60 5.96 0.83
N ILE A 649 34.41 7.28 0.82
CA ILE A 649 33.54 7.97 -0.14
C ILE A 649 34.34 9.05 -0.86
N LEU A 650 34.35 9.00 -2.18
CA LEU A 650 34.93 10.02 -3.03
C LEU A 650 33.82 10.90 -3.61
N PHE A 651 33.90 12.21 -3.34
CA PHE A 651 33.09 13.24 -4.01
C PHE A 651 33.94 13.88 -5.11
N GLY A 652 33.72 13.48 -6.37
CA GLY A 652 34.51 13.93 -7.52
C GLY A 652 34.04 15.27 -8.08
N ALA A 653 34.99 16.09 -8.55
CA ALA A 653 34.73 17.43 -9.10
C ALA A 653 33.73 17.48 -10.27
N ALA A 654 33.44 16.35 -10.91
CA ALA A 654 32.43 16.23 -11.96
C ALA A 654 30.99 16.05 -11.42
N GLY A 655 30.75 16.24 -10.12
CA GLY A 655 29.43 16.05 -9.51
C GLY A 655 29.05 14.58 -9.32
N LYS A 656 30.05 13.69 -9.23
CA LYS A 656 29.85 12.25 -9.05
C LYS A 656 30.39 11.78 -7.71
N ARG A 657 29.56 11.09 -6.93
CA ARG A 657 29.89 10.46 -5.64
C ARG A 657 30.06 8.97 -5.83
N VAL A 658 31.14 8.40 -5.31
CA VAL A 658 31.42 6.95 -5.35
C VAL A 658 31.78 6.45 -3.96
N ILE A 659 31.22 5.32 -3.54
CA ILE A 659 31.69 4.58 -2.37
C ILE A 659 32.77 3.62 -2.86
N THR A 660 34.02 3.86 -2.47
CA THR A 660 35.19 3.12 -2.94
C THR A 660 35.52 1.92 -2.07
N GLU A 661 35.19 1.99 -0.78
CA GLU A 661 35.33 0.87 0.17
C GLU A 661 34.17 0.85 1.18
N LEU A 662 33.83 -0.35 1.66
CA LEU A 662 32.93 -0.62 2.76
C LEU A 662 33.57 -1.65 3.70
N ASN A 663 33.70 -1.32 4.99
CA ASN A 663 34.30 -2.15 6.03
C ASN A 663 35.70 -2.70 5.65
N GLY A 664 36.50 -1.89 4.96
CA GLY A 664 37.85 -2.23 4.51
C GLY A 664 37.94 -3.14 3.28
N GLY A 665 36.81 -3.38 2.59
CA GLY A 665 36.75 -4.15 1.35
C GLY A 665 36.02 -3.42 0.23
N ALA A 666 36.08 -3.96 -0.99
CA ALA A 666 35.27 -3.46 -2.10
C ALA A 666 33.79 -3.70 -1.79
N PRO A 667 32.93 -2.68 -1.91
CA PRO A 667 31.53 -2.83 -1.58
C PRO A 667 30.83 -3.78 -2.57
N LYS A 668 29.98 -4.67 -2.06
CA LYS A 668 29.10 -5.48 -2.90
C LYS A 668 27.82 -4.70 -3.21
N SER A 669 27.16 -5.03 -4.32
CA SER A 669 25.88 -4.44 -4.71
C SER A 669 24.85 -4.44 -3.58
N ASP A 670 24.80 -5.57 -2.86
CA ASP A 670 23.79 -5.88 -1.84
C ASP A 670 24.05 -5.10 -0.55
N ASP A 671 25.32 -4.79 -0.27
CA ASP A 671 25.76 -4.11 0.96
C ASP A 671 25.52 -2.58 0.89
N LEU A 672 25.54 -1.98 -0.31
CA LEU A 672 25.45 -0.53 -0.49
C LEU A 672 24.02 0.01 -0.40
N LEU A 673 23.05 -0.79 -0.83
CA LEU A 673 21.63 -0.41 -0.84
C LEU A 673 21.06 -0.33 0.59
N GLN A 674 21.54 -1.17 1.52
CA GLN A 674 21.07 -1.19 2.91
C GLN A 674 21.47 0.04 3.75
N VAL A 675 22.57 0.73 3.39
CA VAL A 675 23.20 1.66 4.36
C VAL A 675 23.29 3.10 3.86
N MET A 676 23.28 3.30 2.55
CA MET A 676 23.41 4.65 1.96
C MET A 676 22.40 4.92 0.85
N HIS A 677 21.45 3.99 0.57
CA HIS A 677 20.53 4.04 -0.56
C HIS A 677 21.28 4.38 -1.86
N THR A 678 22.25 3.59 -2.31
CA THR A 678 22.91 3.87 -3.60
C THR A 678 22.03 3.41 -4.77
N SER A 679 21.99 4.12 -5.89
CA SER A 679 21.46 3.54 -7.14
C SER A 679 22.23 2.27 -7.50
N LEU A 680 21.54 1.29 -8.10
CA LEU A 680 22.02 0.00 -8.59
C LEU A 680 23.55 -0.10 -8.77
N SER A 681 24.18 -1.07 -8.09
CA SER A 681 25.47 -1.68 -8.43
C SER A 681 26.78 -0.88 -8.24
N GLY A 682 26.93 -0.09 -7.16
CA GLY A 682 28.22 0.60 -6.91
C GLY A 682 28.58 1.63 -8.00
N SER A 683 27.58 2.07 -8.74
CA SER A 683 27.69 3.16 -9.71
C SER A 683 27.82 4.50 -8.99
N SER A 684 28.40 5.50 -9.67
CA SER A 684 28.49 6.84 -9.12
C SER A 684 27.11 7.49 -9.03
N ALA A 685 26.73 8.01 -7.86
CA ALA A 685 25.53 8.81 -7.69
C ALA A 685 25.82 10.27 -8.09
N ASP A 686 24.83 10.96 -8.64
CA ASP A 686 24.92 12.41 -8.84
C ASP A 686 24.88 13.12 -7.48
N TYR A 687 25.73 14.13 -7.33
CA TYR A 687 25.67 15.03 -6.18
C TYR A 687 25.95 16.48 -6.59
N GLU A 688 25.39 17.41 -5.81
CA GLU A 688 25.71 18.82 -5.87
C GLU A 688 25.95 19.40 -4.47
N ILE A 689 26.63 20.55 -4.41
CA ILE A 689 26.69 21.36 -3.19
C ILE A 689 25.71 22.52 -3.39
N ARG A 690 24.72 22.64 -2.50
CA ARG A 690 23.71 23.67 -2.56
C ARG A 690 23.22 24.03 -1.17
N ASP A 691 23.10 25.32 -0.89
CA ASP A 691 22.53 25.86 0.35
C ASP A 691 23.18 25.35 1.64
N GLY A 692 24.49 25.05 1.63
CA GLY A 692 25.23 24.50 2.77
C GLY A 692 25.09 22.99 2.95
N HIS A 693 24.61 22.28 1.92
CA HIS A 693 24.40 20.83 1.94
C HIS A 693 25.14 20.13 0.81
N MET A 694 25.61 18.90 1.06
CA MET A 694 25.91 17.95 0.00
C MET A 694 24.64 17.18 -0.35
N VAL A 695 24.05 17.46 -1.51
CA VAL A 695 22.79 16.86 -1.96
C VAL A 695 23.11 15.71 -2.88
N THR A 696 22.79 14.48 -2.47
CA THR A 696 22.91 13.28 -3.32
C THR A 696 21.54 12.89 -3.83
N THR A 697 21.39 12.66 -5.13
CA THR A 697 20.12 12.19 -5.71
C THR A 697 20.15 10.68 -5.89
N ILE A 698 19.16 10.00 -5.33
CA ILE A 698 19.01 8.54 -5.36
C ILE A 698 17.61 8.25 -5.92
N ASP A 699 17.56 7.54 -7.04
CA ASP A 699 16.30 7.20 -7.74
C ASP A 699 15.36 8.41 -7.95
N GLY A 700 15.96 9.58 -8.23
CA GLY A 700 15.26 10.84 -8.44
C GLY A 700 14.86 11.60 -7.17
N THR A 701 15.19 11.07 -5.99
CA THR A 701 14.93 11.69 -4.69
C THR A 701 16.21 12.34 -4.13
N PRO A 702 16.21 13.65 -3.85
CA PRO A 702 17.35 14.31 -3.24
C PRO A 702 17.43 14.00 -1.75
N PHE A 703 18.65 13.71 -1.28
CA PHE A 703 18.97 13.56 0.13
C PHE A 703 20.05 14.55 0.51
N GLU A 704 19.70 15.48 1.38
CA GLU A 704 20.63 16.49 1.90
C GLU A 704 21.47 15.90 3.03
N LEU A 705 22.78 16.08 2.94
CA LEU A 705 23.76 15.81 3.97
C LEU A 705 24.33 17.13 4.49
N THR A 706 24.04 17.45 5.75
CA THR A 706 24.59 18.63 6.43
C THR A 706 25.84 18.23 7.20
N VAL A 707 26.96 18.92 6.98
CA VAL A 707 28.22 18.64 7.68
C VAL A 707 28.48 19.72 8.74
N TYR A 708 28.78 19.28 9.95
CA TYR A 708 29.11 20.09 11.11
C TYR A 708 30.58 19.92 11.46
N LYS A 709 31.27 21.01 11.76
CA LYS A 709 32.62 21.01 12.32
C LYS A 709 32.56 21.15 13.84
N LYS A 710 33.20 20.23 14.55
CA LYS A 710 33.34 20.24 16.01
C LYS A 710 34.81 20.02 16.38
N GLY A 711 35.53 21.10 16.69
CA GLY A 711 36.98 21.04 16.82
C GLY A 711 37.63 20.64 15.48
N ASP A 712 38.40 19.56 15.50
CA ASP A 712 39.08 19.00 14.32
C ASP A 712 38.30 17.86 13.64
N GLN A 713 37.11 17.53 14.14
CA GLN A 713 36.27 16.45 13.61
C GLN A 713 35.09 17.00 12.81
N TYR A 714 34.66 16.26 11.79
CA TYR A 714 33.42 16.50 11.08
C TYR A 714 32.38 15.47 11.50
N VAL A 715 31.14 15.91 11.69
CA VAL A 715 29.97 15.05 11.93
C VAL A 715 28.91 15.45 10.92
N ALA A 716 28.21 14.50 10.32
CA ALA A 716 27.19 14.78 9.32
C ALA A 716 25.83 14.20 9.71
N ALA A 717 24.78 14.89 9.27
CA ALA A 717 23.38 14.53 9.48
C ALA A 717 22.66 14.47 8.13
N ARG A 718 21.87 13.42 7.91
CA ARG A 718 21.04 13.28 6.71
C ARG A 718 19.62 13.76 6.98
N SER A 719 19.04 14.41 5.98
CA SER A 719 17.65 14.92 6.00
C SER A 719 16.61 13.84 6.35
N ASN A 720 16.77 12.63 5.82
CA ASN A 720 15.86 11.50 6.05
C ASN A 720 16.12 10.74 7.37
N GLU A 721 17.01 11.23 8.23
CA GLU A 721 17.28 10.65 9.57
C GLU A 721 16.77 11.58 10.68
N PHE A 722 15.79 12.42 10.36
CA PHE A 722 14.94 13.15 11.30
C PHE A 722 15.69 13.93 12.40
N GLY A 723 16.84 14.50 12.05
CA GLY A 723 17.64 15.34 12.95
C GLY A 723 18.68 14.61 13.79
N TYR A 724 18.92 13.31 13.52
CA TYR A 724 20.08 12.60 14.04
C TYR A 724 21.34 12.87 13.21
N ALA A 725 22.49 12.90 13.87
CA ALA A 725 23.79 13.11 13.28
C ALA A 725 24.62 11.83 13.42
N ASN A 726 24.38 10.89 12.50
CA ASN A 726 24.84 9.51 12.60
C ASN A 726 26.16 9.24 11.88
N TYR A 727 26.83 10.26 11.34
CA TYR A 727 28.00 10.06 10.48
C TYR A 727 29.21 10.82 11.02
N GLU A 728 30.23 10.10 11.47
CA GLU A 728 31.54 10.69 11.75
C GLU A 728 32.35 10.74 10.46
N VAL A 729 32.90 11.90 10.13
CA VAL A 729 33.62 12.14 8.87
C VAL A 729 35.05 12.58 9.15
N GLN A 730 35.99 11.91 8.50
CA GLN A 730 37.41 12.23 8.53
C GLN A 730 37.96 12.31 7.11
N SER A 731 38.67 13.39 6.78
CA SER A 731 39.44 13.45 5.54
C SER A 731 40.62 12.48 5.63
N VAL A 732 40.86 11.71 4.57
CA VAL A 732 42.09 10.94 4.42
C VAL A 732 43.13 11.88 3.80
N GLU A 733 44.17 12.24 4.57
CA GLU A 733 45.33 12.95 4.01
C GLU A 733 45.95 12.12 2.86
N ARG A 734 46.40 12.82 1.81
CA ARG A 734 46.96 12.26 0.58
C ARG A 734 48.11 11.30 0.78
#